data_AF-A0AAX3HE83-F1
#
_entry.id   AF-A0AAX3HE83-F1
#
_cell.length_a   1.000
_cell.length_b   1.000
_cell.length_c   1.000
_cell.angle_alpha   90.00
_cell.angle_beta   90.00
_cell.angle_gamma   90.00
#
_symmetry.space_group_name_H-M   'P 1'
#
loop_
_entity.id
_entity.type
_entity.pdbx_description
1 polymer ?
#
loop_
_entity_poly.entity_id
_entity_poly.type
_entity_poly.pdbx_seq_one_letter_code
_entity_poly.pdbx_strand_id
1 'polypeptide(L)'
;MNKKKMILTSLASVAILGAGFVTSQPTFVRAEEAPVASQSKAEKDYDAAVKKSEAAKKAYEEAKKKAEDAQKKYDEDQKKTEEKAENEKKAAADLNEATEVHQKAYVRYFEIQRAKDSKKYKNNRDKYNKDLAEADQKIKDTKTVLDEKQSKFYAVRAVVVPEAKELAVTKQKAEETKKGAEVAKEKYDKAAQEVEVAKKEVEAEEAELDKKVAELQNKVADLEKEIADAEKTVADLEKEVAKLEKDVEGFKESDGEYAKFYLEAAEKDLATKKAKLAEAKIKAATKKAELEPELEKAEAELENLLSTLDPEGKTQDELDKEAAEAELNKKVEALQNQVAELEEELSKLEDNLKDAETNNVEDYIKEGLEEAIATKQAELEKTQKELDAALNELGPDGDEEETPAPEAPAEQPKPEKPAEETPAPAPKPEKSADQQAEEDYARRSEEEYNRLTQQQPPKAEKPAPAPAPKPEQPAPAPKTGWKQENGMWYFYNTDGSMATGWLQNNGSWYYLNSNGAMATGWLQYNGSWYYLNANGAMATGWAKVNGSWYYLNANGAMATGWLQYNDSWYYLNANGAMATGWAKVNGSWYYLNANGAMATGWAKVNGSWYYLNANGAMATGWAKVNGSWYYLNANGSMATGWVKDGDTWYYLEASGAMKASQWFKVSDKWYYVNGLGALAVNTTVDGYKVNANGEWV
;
A
#
# COMPACT_ATOMS: atom_id res chain seq x y z
N MET A 1 -7.35 2.75 -21.57
CA MET A 1 -7.81 3.29 -22.88
C MET A 1 -6.87 4.39 -23.32
N ASN A 2 -6.09 4.17 -24.38
CA ASN A 2 -5.02 5.10 -24.76
C ASN A 2 -5.58 6.27 -25.59
N LYS A 3 -5.77 7.44 -24.97
CA LYS A 3 -6.36 8.63 -25.65
C LYS A 3 -5.53 9.11 -26.83
N LYS A 4 -4.20 8.93 -26.77
CA LYS A 4 -3.25 9.22 -27.87
C LYS A 4 -3.64 8.53 -29.19
N LYS A 5 -4.33 7.38 -29.13
CA LYS A 5 -4.72 6.57 -30.30
C LYS A 5 -5.91 7.12 -31.09
N MET A 6 -6.73 7.97 -30.47
CA MET A 6 -7.89 8.63 -31.10
C MET A 6 -7.54 9.97 -31.79
N ILE A 7 -6.31 10.44 -31.56
CA ILE A 7 -5.79 11.77 -31.89
C ILE A 7 -5.06 11.76 -33.24
N LEU A 8 -4.17 10.78 -33.45
CA LEU A 8 -3.42 10.64 -34.71
C LEU A 8 -4.34 10.26 -35.88
N THR A 9 -5.37 9.44 -35.60
CA THR A 9 -6.36 9.03 -36.60
C THR A 9 -7.34 10.15 -37.01
N SER A 10 -7.60 11.15 -36.15
CA SER A 10 -8.46 12.28 -36.54
C SER A 10 -7.78 13.24 -37.51
N LEU A 11 -6.50 13.56 -37.30
CA LEU A 11 -5.74 14.46 -38.18
C LEU A 11 -5.57 13.87 -39.60
N ALA A 12 -5.22 12.58 -39.70
CA ALA A 12 -5.13 11.89 -40.99
C ALA A 12 -6.49 11.82 -41.73
N SER A 13 -7.61 11.74 -41.00
CA SER A 13 -8.95 11.65 -41.58
C SER A 13 -9.47 12.97 -42.17
N VAL A 14 -9.00 14.12 -41.67
CA VAL A 14 -9.38 15.45 -42.19
C VAL A 14 -8.61 15.77 -43.47
N ALA A 15 -7.32 15.43 -43.55
CA ALA A 15 -6.48 15.66 -44.73
C ALA A 15 -6.98 14.96 -46.01
N ILE A 16 -7.69 13.83 -45.89
CA ILE A 16 -8.12 13.02 -47.04
C ILE A 16 -9.34 13.62 -47.79
N LEU A 17 -10.08 14.57 -47.19
CA LEU A 17 -11.29 15.15 -47.80
C LEU A 17 -11.07 16.48 -48.54
N GLY A 18 -9.83 16.98 -48.61
CA GLY A 18 -9.55 18.39 -48.93
C GLY A 18 -8.51 18.73 -50.01
N ALA A 19 -7.98 17.79 -50.81
CA ALA A 19 -6.98 18.15 -51.83
C ALA A 19 -7.09 17.38 -53.16
N GLY A 20 -7.48 18.10 -54.22
CA GLY A 20 -7.30 17.65 -55.59
C GLY A 20 -5.88 17.89 -56.09
N PHE A 21 -5.09 16.83 -56.20
CA PHE A 21 -4.01 16.62 -57.17
C PHE A 21 -3.06 17.82 -57.46
N VAL A 22 -2.00 17.99 -56.65
CA VAL A 22 -0.75 18.63 -57.10
C VAL A 22 0.43 17.73 -56.74
N THR A 23 1.17 17.27 -57.74
CA THR A 23 2.36 16.45 -57.56
C THR A 23 3.60 17.32 -57.34
N SER A 24 4.12 17.37 -56.11
CA SER A 24 5.50 17.81 -55.83
C SER A 24 6.34 16.63 -55.35
N GLN A 25 7.59 16.55 -55.82
CA GLN A 25 8.46 15.39 -55.61
C GLN A 25 8.98 15.30 -54.16
N PRO A 26 9.28 14.09 -53.65
CA PRO A 26 9.88 13.93 -52.34
C PRO A 26 11.32 14.45 -52.32
N THR A 27 11.56 15.55 -51.61
CA THR A 27 12.90 15.94 -51.20
C THR A 27 13.35 15.03 -50.06
N PHE A 28 14.32 14.16 -50.34
CA PHE A 28 15.03 13.40 -49.31
C PHE A 28 15.70 14.37 -48.32
N VAL A 29 15.16 14.49 -47.11
CA VAL A 29 15.91 15.03 -45.98
C VAL A 29 16.81 13.91 -45.46
N ARG A 30 18.09 14.24 -45.37
CA ARG A 30 19.16 13.36 -44.89
C ARG A 30 18.94 13.10 -43.40
N ALA A 31 19.01 11.83 -42.99
CA ALA A 31 19.09 11.48 -41.58
C ALA A 31 20.41 12.04 -41.00
N GLU A 32 20.32 13.18 -40.33
CA GLU A 32 21.22 13.51 -39.23
C GLU A 32 20.67 12.82 -37.97
N GLU A 33 21.57 12.32 -37.12
CA GLU A 33 21.22 11.50 -35.97
C GLU A 33 20.27 12.26 -35.04
N ALA A 34 19.06 11.72 -34.84
CA ALA A 34 18.14 12.25 -33.85
C ALA A 34 18.81 12.18 -32.47
N PRO A 35 18.85 13.28 -31.69
CA PRO A 35 19.48 13.25 -30.38
C PRO A 35 18.69 12.32 -29.47
N VAL A 36 19.35 11.27 -28.96
CA VAL A 36 18.77 10.32 -28.01
C VAL A 36 18.14 11.10 -26.86
N ALA A 37 16.82 10.94 -26.68
CA ALA A 37 16.04 11.74 -25.76
C ALA A 37 16.61 11.67 -24.34
N SER A 38 16.87 12.82 -23.74
CA SER A 38 17.31 12.86 -22.35
C SER A 38 16.10 12.65 -21.44
N GLN A 39 16.02 11.48 -20.77
CA GLN A 39 15.04 11.20 -19.70
C GLN A 39 14.71 12.44 -18.87
N SER A 40 13.45 12.61 -18.50
CA SER A 40 13.00 13.66 -17.58
C SER A 40 13.81 13.64 -16.27
N LYS A 41 13.81 14.76 -15.56
CA LYS A 41 14.40 14.79 -14.22
C LYS A 41 13.60 13.91 -13.25
N ALA A 42 12.28 13.94 -13.32
CA ALA A 42 11.42 13.12 -12.46
C ALA A 42 11.62 11.63 -12.74
N GLU A 43 11.79 11.22 -14.01
CA GLU A 43 12.10 9.83 -14.38
C GLU A 43 13.43 9.36 -13.78
N LYS A 44 14.49 10.19 -13.87
CA LYS A 44 15.80 9.90 -13.27
C LYS A 44 15.75 9.81 -11.75
N ASP A 45 14.99 10.69 -11.11
CA ASP A 45 14.81 10.71 -9.66
C ASP A 45 13.96 9.49 -9.20
N TYR A 46 13.00 9.02 -10.03
CA TYR A 46 12.27 7.76 -9.83
C TYR A 46 13.17 6.53 -9.97
N ASP A 47 13.94 6.41 -11.05
CA ASP A 47 14.92 5.32 -11.25
C ASP A 47 15.92 5.21 -10.08
N ALA A 48 16.39 6.36 -9.58
CA ALA A 48 17.29 6.44 -8.44
C ALA A 48 16.59 6.00 -7.14
N ALA A 49 15.34 6.41 -6.92
CA ALA A 49 14.54 5.99 -5.78
C ALA A 49 14.27 4.47 -5.80
N VAL A 50 13.95 3.89 -6.96
CA VAL A 50 13.68 2.44 -7.11
C VAL A 50 14.92 1.64 -6.71
N LYS A 51 16.09 1.95 -7.30
CA LYS A 51 17.36 1.28 -6.97
C LYS A 51 17.72 1.39 -5.49
N LYS A 52 17.43 2.53 -4.85
CA LYS A 52 17.62 2.75 -3.41
C LYS A 52 16.67 1.92 -2.55
N SER A 53 15.40 1.79 -2.97
CA SER A 53 14.37 0.98 -2.31
C SER A 53 14.70 -0.51 -2.36
N GLU A 54 15.15 -1.02 -3.51
CA GLU A 54 15.59 -2.42 -3.67
C GLU A 54 16.80 -2.75 -2.80
N ALA A 55 17.81 -1.88 -2.77
CA ALA A 55 18.97 -2.03 -1.89
C ALA A 55 18.58 -2.05 -0.41
N ALA A 56 17.65 -1.18 0.00
CA ALA A 56 17.13 -1.15 1.37
C ALA A 56 16.29 -2.40 1.71
N LYS A 57 15.47 -2.89 0.77
CA LYS A 57 14.69 -4.13 0.91
C LYS A 57 15.59 -5.34 1.16
N LYS A 58 16.67 -5.47 0.38
CA LYS A 58 17.68 -6.53 0.55
C LYS A 58 18.34 -6.47 1.92
N ALA A 59 18.75 -5.28 2.36
CA ALA A 59 19.34 -5.08 3.69
C ALA A 59 18.36 -5.44 4.83
N TYR A 60 17.06 -5.15 4.67
CA TYR A 60 16.02 -5.55 5.61
C TYR A 60 15.86 -7.07 5.72
N GLU A 61 15.71 -7.79 4.60
CA GLU A 61 15.56 -9.26 4.65
C GLU A 61 16.82 -9.96 5.21
N GLU A 62 18.02 -9.46 4.91
CA GLU A 62 19.25 -9.95 5.53
C GLU A 62 19.30 -9.71 7.05
N ALA A 63 18.83 -8.55 7.53
CA ALA A 63 18.79 -8.22 8.95
C ALA A 63 17.71 -9.03 9.69
N LYS A 64 16.53 -9.19 9.09
CA LYS A 64 15.43 -10.00 9.59
C LYS A 64 15.84 -11.47 9.77
N LYS A 65 16.48 -12.07 8.77
CA LYS A 65 17.00 -13.45 8.88
C LYS A 65 18.00 -13.60 10.03
N LYS A 66 18.93 -12.64 10.19
CA LYS A 66 19.88 -12.63 11.32
C LYS A 66 19.18 -12.53 12.69
N ALA A 67 18.05 -11.83 12.77
CA ALA A 67 17.24 -11.75 13.99
C ALA A 67 16.50 -13.07 14.28
N GLU A 68 15.90 -13.70 13.26
CA GLU A 68 15.23 -15.00 13.38
C GLU A 68 16.21 -16.11 13.81
N ASP A 69 17.40 -16.17 13.18
CA ASP A 69 18.45 -17.13 13.54
C ASP A 69 18.98 -16.93 14.98
N ALA A 70 19.11 -15.67 15.43
CA ALA A 70 19.55 -15.35 16.78
C ALA A 70 18.48 -15.68 17.84
N GLN A 71 17.21 -15.35 17.57
CA GLN A 71 16.09 -15.67 18.45
C GLN A 71 15.94 -17.19 18.61
N LYS A 72 15.96 -17.93 17.50
CA LYS A 72 15.89 -19.40 17.51
C LYS A 72 16.98 -20.02 18.37
N LYS A 73 18.22 -19.51 18.29
CA LYS A 73 19.32 -20.00 19.14
C LYS A 73 19.04 -19.75 20.62
N TYR A 74 18.54 -18.57 20.99
CA TYR A 74 18.16 -18.27 22.37
C TYR A 74 17.04 -19.20 22.86
N ASP A 75 15.99 -19.41 22.06
CA ASP A 75 14.85 -20.27 22.41
C ASP A 75 15.28 -21.75 22.60
N GLU A 76 16.15 -22.27 21.73
CA GLU A 76 16.73 -23.61 21.86
C GLU A 76 17.61 -23.76 23.13
N ASP A 77 18.41 -22.74 23.45
CA ASP A 77 19.29 -22.72 24.61
C ASP A 77 18.51 -22.55 25.94
N GLN A 78 17.43 -21.76 25.93
CA GLN A 78 16.48 -21.66 27.03
C GLN A 78 15.77 -23.00 27.26
N LYS A 79 15.21 -23.61 26.20
CA LYS A 79 14.46 -24.87 26.29
C LYS A 79 15.30 -26.02 26.88
N LYS A 80 16.55 -26.19 26.44
CA LYS A 80 17.48 -27.19 27.03
C LYS A 80 17.69 -26.99 28.52
N THR A 81 17.76 -25.72 28.96
CA THR A 81 17.95 -25.35 30.37
C THR A 81 16.70 -25.68 31.20
N GLU A 82 15.52 -25.39 30.69
CA GLU A 82 14.23 -25.71 31.31
C GLU A 82 13.97 -27.22 31.40
N GLU A 83 14.20 -27.96 30.30
CA GLU A 83 14.08 -29.42 30.25
C GLU A 83 15.03 -30.09 31.24
N LYS A 84 16.27 -29.61 31.39
CA LYS A 84 17.19 -30.13 32.42
C LYS A 84 16.64 -29.88 33.82
N ALA A 85 16.16 -28.66 34.11
CA ALA A 85 15.65 -28.32 35.44
C ALA A 85 14.43 -29.16 35.84
N GLU A 86 13.51 -29.43 34.91
CA GLU A 86 12.37 -30.32 35.15
C GLU A 86 12.81 -31.77 35.40
N ASN A 87 13.72 -32.29 34.56
CA ASN A 87 14.26 -33.64 34.73
C ASN A 87 15.03 -33.80 36.05
N GLU A 88 15.81 -32.79 36.47
CA GLU A 88 16.56 -32.81 37.74
C GLU A 88 15.59 -32.82 38.94
N LYS A 89 14.53 -32.01 38.88
CA LYS A 89 13.45 -31.99 39.88
C LYS A 89 12.74 -33.34 39.99
N LYS A 90 12.43 -34.00 38.86
CA LYS A 90 11.81 -35.33 38.82
C LYS A 90 12.74 -36.40 39.38
N ALA A 91 14.01 -36.42 38.95
CA ALA A 91 15.00 -37.37 39.44
C ALA A 91 15.30 -37.20 40.94
N ALA A 92 15.25 -35.96 41.45
CA ALA A 92 15.37 -35.69 42.88
C ALA A 92 14.16 -36.22 43.68
N ALA A 93 12.94 -36.10 43.16
CA ALA A 93 11.74 -36.65 43.79
C ALA A 93 11.79 -38.19 43.86
N ASP A 94 12.12 -38.85 42.74
CA ASP A 94 12.34 -40.29 42.64
C ASP A 94 13.40 -40.79 43.64
N LEU A 95 14.50 -40.05 43.81
CA LEU A 95 15.58 -40.35 44.75
C LEU A 95 15.13 -40.20 46.21
N ASN A 96 14.36 -39.15 46.53
CA ASN A 96 13.81 -38.94 47.86
C ASN A 96 12.82 -40.05 48.25
N GLU A 97 11.93 -40.48 47.33
CA GLU A 97 11.01 -41.58 47.57
C GLU A 97 11.75 -42.90 47.83
N ALA A 98 12.74 -43.25 46.99
CA ALA A 98 13.56 -44.44 47.19
C ALA A 98 14.34 -44.40 48.52
N THR A 99 14.81 -43.22 48.92
CA THR A 99 15.47 -42.99 50.22
C THR A 99 14.53 -43.25 51.38
N GLU A 100 13.30 -42.73 51.32
CA GLU A 100 12.28 -42.94 52.37
C GLU A 100 11.87 -44.42 52.48
N VAL A 101 11.69 -45.11 51.35
CA VAL A 101 11.38 -46.55 51.30
C VAL A 101 12.52 -47.38 51.91
N HIS A 102 13.76 -47.05 51.61
CA HIS A 102 14.94 -47.72 52.19
C HIS A 102 15.07 -47.48 53.70
N GLN A 103 14.82 -46.24 54.16
CA GLN A 103 14.78 -45.91 55.59
C GLN A 103 13.66 -46.68 56.32
N LYS A 104 12.46 -46.79 55.73
CA LYS A 104 11.35 -47.60 56.28
C LYS A 104 11.71 -49.08 56.42
N ALA A 105 12.49 -49.65 55.48
CA ALA A 105 12.98 -51.02 55.59
C ALA A 105 13.93 -51.19 56.79
N TYR A 106 14.85 -50.24 57.03
CA TYR A 106 15.69 -50.22 58.22
C TYR A 106 14.89 -50.07 59.53
N VAL A 107 13.91 -49.16 59.58
CA VAL A 107 13.01 -49.01 60.74
C VAL A 107 12.33 -50.35 61.04
N ARG A 108 11.79 -51.03 60.03
CA ARG A 108 11.13 -52.34 60.20
C ARG A 108 12.07 -53.41 60.74
N TYR A 109 13.30 -53.47 60.26
CA TYR A 109 14.32 -54.38 60.77
C TYR A 109 14.63 -54.12 62.25
N PHE A 110 14.79 -52.85 62.65
CA PHE A 110 15.00 -52.48 64.06
C PHE A 110 13.77 -52.75 64.95
N GLU A 111 12.54 -52.58 64.46
CA GLU A 111 11.32 -52.98 65.17
C GLU A 111 11.33 -54.48 65.50
N ILE A 112 11.68 -55.33 64.52
CA ILE A 112 11.72 -56.79 64.70
C ILE A 112 12.80 -57.17 65.72
N GLN A 113 13.99 -56.56 65.65
CA GLN A 113 15.03 -56.76 66.67
C GLN A 113 14.55 -56.39 68.08
N ARG A 114 13.91 -55.23 68.25
CA ARG A 114 13.37 -54.78 69.55
C ARG A 114 12.22 -55.67 70.06
N ALA A 115 11.46 -56.27 69.15
CA ALA A 115 10.34 -57.16 69.48
C ALA A 115 10.76 -58.58 69.87
N LYS A 116 12.06 -58.93 69.85
CA LYS A 116 12.60 -60.29 70.09
C LYS A 116 11.96 -61.04 71.27
N ASP A 117 11.80 -60.37 72.41
CA ASP A 117 11.29 -60.97 73.66
C ASP A 117 9.77 -60.80 73.85
N SER A 118 9.08 -60.23 72.86
CA SER A 118 7.62 -60.05 72.89
C SER A 118 6.87 -61.39 72.78
N LYS A 119 5.60 -61.40 73.24
CA LYS A 119 4.71 -62.58 73.13
C LYS A 119 4.60 -63.16 71.71
N LYS A 120 4.84 -62.35 70.65
CA LYS A 120 4.80 -62.76 69.24
C LYS A 120 5.96 -63.71 68.86
N TYR A 121 7.11 -63.57 69.50
CA TYR A 121 8.37 -64.24 69.09
C TYR A 121 9.00 -65.10 70.19
N LYS A 122 8.74 -64.82 71.47
CA LYS A 122 9.34 -65.50 72.63
C LYS A 122 9.22 -67.02 72.61
N ASN A 123 8.11 -67.55 72.06
CA ASN A 123 7.83 -68.98 71.96
C ASN A 123 7.91 -69.52 70.51
N ASN A 124 8.39 -68.73 69.54
CA ASN A 124 8.51 -69.13 68.13
C ASN A 124 9.74 -68.46 67.50
N ARG A 125 10.90 -69.10 67.72
CA ARG A 125 12.20 -68.56 67.31
C ARG A 125 12.39 -68.57 65.78
N ASP A 126 11.83 -69.57 65.10
CA ASP A 126 11.94 -69.71 63.65
C ASP A 126 11.19 -68.58 62.94
N LYS A 127 10.02 -68.19 63.45
CA LYS A 127 9.29 -67.01 62.97
C LYS A 127 10.07 -65.71 63.17
N TYR A 128 10.76 -65.53 64.30
CA TYR A 128 11.63 -64.36 64.50
C TYR A 128 12.76 -64.34 63.46
N ASN A 129 13.45 -65.48 63.27
CA ASN A 129 14.57 -65.57 62.32
C ASN A 129 14.09 -65.33 60.88
N LYS A 130 12.91 -65.85 60.51
CA LYS A 130 12.27 -65.62 59.21
C LYS A 130 11.89 -64.15 59.00
N ASP A 131 11.08 -63.56 59.90
CA ASP A 131 10.66 -62.15 59.78
C ASP A 131 11.88 -61.21 59.71
N LEU A 132 12.96 -61.51 60.45
CA LEU A 132 14.21 -60.71 60.43
C LEU A 132 15.00 -60.89 59.12
N ALA A 133 15.08 -62.10 58.57
CA ALA A 133 15.73 -62.37 57.29
C ALA A 133 14.97 -61.75 56.10
N GLU A 134 13.63 -61.76 56.14
CA GLU A 134 12.79 -61.06 55.17
C GLU A 134 13.01 -59.53 55.22
N ALA A 135 13.16 -58.96 56.42
CA ALA A 135 13.47 -57.54 56.58
C ALA A 135 14.90 -57.17 56.11
N ASP A 136 15.90 -58.02 56.39
CA ASP A 136 17.28 -57.85 55.89
C ASP A 136 17.36 -57.96 54.36
N GLN A 137 16.63 -58.90 53.76
CA GLN A 137 16.50 -58.98 52.31
C GLN A 137 15.83 -57.73 51.75
N LYS A 138 14.76 -57.23 52.38
CA LYS A 138 14.10 -56.00 51.94
C LYS A 138 15.01 -54.76 52.01
N ILE A 139 15.93 -54.70 52.97
CA ILE A 139 16.97 -53.65 53.02
C ILE A 139 17.90 -53.76 51.80
N LYS A 140 18.35 -54.97 51.42
CA LYS A 140 19.17 -55.20 50.23
C LYS A 140 18.44 -54.79 48.95
N ASP A 141 17.22 -55.28 48.76
CA ASP A 141 16.39 -54.98 47.58
C ASP A 141 16.18 -53.45 47.42
N THR A 142 15.87 -52.77 48.53
CA THR A 142 15.65 -51.30 48.52
C THR A 142 16.94 -50.51 48.36
N LYS A 143 18.10 -51.04 48.79
CA LYS A 143 19.41 -50.41 48.54
C LYS A 143 19.74 -50.40 47.06
N THR A 144 19.49 -51.50 46.34
CA THR A 144 19.68 -51.57 44.88
C THR A 144 18.84 -50.51 44.16
N VAL A 145 17.55 -50.40 44.51
CA VAL A 145 16.66 -49.36 43.94
C VAL A 145 17.15 -47.94 44.26
N LEU A 146 17.62 -47.70 45.50
CA LEU A 146 18.19 -46.42 45.90
C LEU A 146 19.43 -46.05 45.06
N ASP A 147 20.35 -46.99 44.86
CA ASP A 147 21.58 -46.78 44.07
C ASP A 147 21.26 -46.51 42.59
N GLU A 148 20.28 -47.19 42.01
CA GLU A 148 19.80 -46.92 40.66
C GLU A 148 19.20 -45.52 40.50
N LYS A 149 18.36 -45.09 41.45
CA LYS A 149 17.78 -43.73 41.43
C LYS A 149 18.85 -42.67 41.65
N GLN A 150 19.82 -42.93 42.53
CA GLN A 150 20.95 -42.03 42.78
C GLN A 150 21.84 -41.87 41.53
N SER A 151 22.11 -42.98 40.82
CA SER A 151 22.83 -42.96 39.55
C SER A 151 22.08 -42.17 38.46
N LYS A 152 20.76 -42.35 38.37
CA LYS A 152 19.91 -41.58 37.43
C LYS A 152 19.91 -40.08 37.76
N PHE A 153 19.84 -39.70 39.04
CA PHE A 153 19.95 -38.31 39.46
C PHE A 153 21.30 -37.67 39.07
N TYR A 154 22.42 -38.36 39.32
CA TYR A 154 23.74 -37.85 38.89
C TYR A 154 23.87 -37.76 37.36
N ALA A 155 23.31 -38.70 36.60
CA ALA A 155 23.30 -38.64 35.14
C ALA A 155 22.56 -37.40 34.62
N VAL A 156 21.41 -37.04 35.20
CA VAL A 156 20.67 -35.82 34.82
C VAL A 156 21.46 -34.55 35.19
N ARG A 157 22.11 -34.50 36.36
CA ARG A 157 22.95 -33.35 36.74
C ARG A 157 24.14 -33.14 35.80
N ALA A 158 24.68 -34.23 35.24
CA ALA A 158 25.80 -34.21 34.30
C ALA A 158 25.44 -33.73 32.87
N VAL A 159 24.14 -33.58 32.54
CA VAL A 159 23.72 -32.99 31.25
C VAL A 159 24.23 -31.55 31.15
N VAL A 160 25.02 -31.25 30.11
CA VAL A 160 25.53 -29.90 29.87
C VAL A 160 24.43 -29.04 29.25
N VAL A 161 24.21 -27.86 29.82
CA VAL A 161 23.32 -26.81 29.31
C VAL A 161 24.07 -25.47 29.35
N PRO A 162 23.66 -24.48 28.55
CA PRO A 162 24.29 -23.16 28.54
C PRO A 162 24.33 -22.55 29.94
N GLU A 163 25.45 -21.93 30.31
CA GLU A 163 25.51 -21.19 31.58
C GLU A 163 24.59 -19.96 31.54
N ALA A 164 24.15 -19.47 32.71
CA ALA A 164 23.31 -18.28 32.80
C ALA A 164 23.93 -17.04 32.10
N LYS A 165 25.27 -16.97 32.02
CA LYS A 165 25.99 -15.95 31.25
C LYS A 165 25.89 -16.16 29.74
N GLU A 166 26.02 -17.40 29.27
CA GLU A 166 25.91 -17.72 27.83
C GLU A 166 24.48 -17.51 27.33
N LEU A 167 23.48 -17.86 28.14
CA LEU A 167 22.07 -17.61 27.85
C LEU A 167 21.74 -16.11 27.84
N ALA A 168 22.38 -15.31 28.71
CA ALA A 168 22.27 -13.85 28.66
C ALA A 168 22.91 -13.27 27.39
N VAL A 169 24.04 -13.80 26.93
CA VAL A 169 24.71 -13.39 25.68
C VAL A 169 23.86 -13.73 24.45
N THR A 170 23.24 -14.92 24.38
CA THR A 170 22.34 -15.26 23.26
C THR A 170 21.08 -14.41 23.27
N LYS A 171 20.52 -14.11 24.45
CA LYS A 171 19.40 -13.18 24.60
C LYS A 171 19.75 -11.78 24.11
N GLN A 172 20.85 -11.21 24.58
CA GLN A 172 21.33 -9.89 24.17
C GLN A 172 21.50 -9.82 22.65
N LYS A 173 22.13 -10.84 22.05
CA LYS A 173 22.32 -10.92 20.60
C LYS A 173 21.00 -10.98 19.83
N ALA A 174 19.99 -11.69 20.34
CA ALA A 174 18.64 -11.72 19.75
C ALA A 174 17.95 -10.33 19.84
N GLU A 175 18.07 -9.64 20.98
CA GLU A 175 17.53 -8.29 21.16
C GLU A 175 18.24 -7.24 20.26
N GLU A 176 19.56 -7.34 20.10
CA GLU A 176 20.36 -6.46 19.24
C GLU A 176 20.07 -6.67 17.75
N THR A 177 20.05 -7.92 17.29
CA THR A 177 19.73 -8.24 15.88
C THR A 177 18.29 -7.87 15.53
N LYS A 178 17.34 -8.06 16.45
CA LYS A 178 15.95 -7.59 16.28
C LYS A 178 15.88 -6.07 16.09
N LYS A 179 16.55 -5.28 16.94
CA LYS A 179 16.64 -3.80 16.77
C LYS A 179 17.28 -3.43 15.43
N GLY A 180 18.32 -4.17 15.01
CA GLY A 180 18.94 -4.00 13.70
C GLY A 180 17.97 -4.25 12.54
N ALA A 181 17.11 -5.26 12.63
CA ALA A 181 16.06 -5.54 11.65
C ALA A 181 14.96 -4.46 11.63
N GLU A 182 14.57 -3.94 12.81
CA GLU A 182 13.61 -2.82 12.91
C GLU A 182 14.15 -1.54 12.25
N VAL A 183 15.41 -1.18 12.48
CA VAL A 183 16.07 -0.03 11.82
C VAL A 183 16.25 -0.26 10.31
N ALA A 184 16.57 -1.48 9.87
CA ALA A 184 16.64 -1.80 8.45
C ALA A 184 15.26 -1.71 7.78
N LYS A 185 14.19 -2.09 8.48
CA LYS A 185 12.81 -1.93 8.01
C LYS A 185 12.44 -0.46 7.84
N GLU A 186 12.73 0.40 8.82
CA GLU A 186 12.43 1.84 8.72
C GLU A 186 13.14 2.49 7.52
N LYS A 187 14.38 2.07 7.21
CA LYS A 187 15.10 2.51 6.00
C LYS A 187 14.44 2.04 4.72
N TYR A 188 13.93 0.80 4.68
CA TYR A 188 13.18 0.28 3.53
C TYR A 188 11.83 0.99 3.35
N ASP A 189 11.03 1.11 4.41
CA ASP A 189 9.73 1.79 4.40
C ASP A 189 9.88 3.25 3.92
N LYS A 190 10.94 3.95 4.36
CA LYS A 190 11.26 5.31 3.87
C LYS A 190 11.66 5.32 2.39
N ALA A 191 12.50 4.40 1.93
CA ALA A 191 12.92 4.34 0.53
C ALA A 191 11.75 3.98 -0.40
N ALA A 192 10.81 3.16 0.06
CA ALA A 192 9.56 2.88 -0.66
C ALA A 192 8.65 4.12 -0.77
N GLN A 193 8.58 4.96 0.28
CA GLN A 193 7.87 6.24 0.20
C GLN A 193 8.54 7.23 -0.77
N GLU A 194 9.87 7.26 -0.85
CA GLU A 194 10.60 8.07 -1.83
C GLU A 194 10.26 7.65 -3.28
N VAL A 195 10.11 6.34 -3.55
CA VAL A 195 9.62 5.82 -4.85
C VAL A 195 8.20 6.30 -5.15
N GLU A 196 7.28 6.22 -4.19
CA GLU A 196 5.88 6.64 -4.38
C GLU A 196 5.76 8.15 -4.64
N VAL A 197 6.63 8.97 -4.04
CA VAL A 197 6.70 10.41 -4.30
C VAL A 197 7.25 10.67 -5.71
N ALA A 198 8.38 10.08 -6.07
CA ALA A 198 8.98 10.29 -7.40
C ALA A 198 8.05 9.81 -8.52
N LYS A 199 7.31 8.70 -8.32
CA LYS A 199 6.31 8.23 -9.27
C LYS A 199 5.21 9.26 -9.52
N LYS A 200 4.71 9.92 -8.47
CA LYS A 200 3.68 10.97 -8.58
C LYS A 200 4.20 12.24 -9.24
N GLU A 201 5.51 12.51 -9.15
CA GLU A 201 6.15 13.62 -9.87
C GLU A 201 6.22 13.31 -11.38
N VAL A 202 6.53 12.06 -11.77
CA VAL A 202 6.44 11.60 -13.17
C VAL A 202 4.99 11.66 -13.68
N GLU A 203 4.03 11.05 -12.97
CA GLU A 203 2.60 11.06 -13.36
C GLU A 203 2.04 12.49 -13.49
N ALA A 204 2.55 13.45 -12.71
CA ALA A 204 2.15 14.86 -12.81
C ALA A 204 2.80 15.58 -14.02
N GLU A 205 4.05 15.27 -14.36
CA GLU A 205 4.73 15.80 -15.55
C GLU A 205 4.07 15.27 -16.85
N GLU A 206 3.76 13.97 -16.89
CA GLU A 206 2.99 13.34 -17.97
C GLU A 206 1.59 13.98 -18.13
N ALA A 207 0.86 14.19 -17.03
CA ALA A 207 -0.47 14.80 -17.07
C ALA A 207 -0.45 16.28 -17.53
N GLU A 208 0.60 17.03 -17.20
CA GLU A 208 0.86 18.39 -17.71
C GLU A 208 1.12 18.38 -19.23
N LEU A 209 1.84 17.38 -19.74
CA LEU A 209 2.12 17.21 -21.17
C LEU A 209 0.86 16.79 -21.95
N ASP A 210 0.13 15.77 -21.48
CA ASP A 210 -1.16 15.33 -22.03
C ASP A 210 -2.18 16.48 -22.11
N LYS A 211 -2.19 17.37 -21.11
CA LYS A 211 -3.04 18.57 -21.11
C LYS A 211 -2.66 19.56 -22.20
N LYS A 212 -1.36 19.85 -22.40
CA LYS A 212 -0.87 20.76 -23.47
C LYS A 212 -1.16 20.19 -24.85
N VAL A 213 -0.94 18.88 -25.02
CA VAL A 213 -1.26 18.13 -26.23
C VAL A 213 -2.76 18.24 -26.58
N ALA A 214 -3.65 18.05 -25.60
CA ALA A 214 -5.09 18.22 -25.79
C ALA A 214 -5.49 19.70 -26.07
N GLU A 215 -4.87 20.67 -25.42
CA GLU A 215 -5.12 22.10 -25.67
C GLU A 215 -4.75 22.51 -27.10
N LEU A 216 -3.60 22.05 -27.61
CA LEU A 216 -3.16 22.31 -28.98
C LEU A 216 -4.04 21.59 -30.02
N GLN A 217 -4.48 20.36 -29.76
CA GLN A 217 -5.38 19.63 -30.67
C GLN A 217 -6.75 20.30 -30.83
N ASN A 218 -7.35 20.77 -29.73
CA ASN A 218 -8.60 21.52 -29.81
C ASN A 218 -8.39 22.80 -30.62
N LYS A 219 -7.26 23.49 -30.44
CA LYS A 219 -6.90 24.67 -31.22
C LYS A 219 -6.76 24.38 -32.73
N VAL A 220 -6.05 23.31 -33.10
CA VAL A 220 -5.90 22.87 -34.50
C VAL A 220 -7.28 22.58 -35.10
N ALA A 221 -8.09 21.75 -34.45
CA ALA A 221 -9.42 21.37 -34.92
C ALA A 221 -10.40 22.55 -35.05
N ASP A 222 -10.36 23.52 -34.13
CA ASP A 222 -11.17 24.74 -34.22
C ASP A 222 -10.74 25.63 -35.40
N LEU A 223 -9.43 25.76 -35.65
CA LEU A 223 -8.89 26.54 -36.78
C LEU A 223 -9.21 25.89 -38.13
N GLU A 224 -8.97 24.57 -38.28
CA GLU A 224 -9.34 23.80 -39.47
C GLU A 224 -10.83 23.97 -39.81
N LYS A 225 -11.69 23.80 -38.80
CA LYS A 225 -13.14 23.93 -38.94
C LYS A 225 -13.56 25.35 -39.33
N GLU A 226 -12.95 26.37 -38.75
CA GLU A 226 -13.24 27.77 -39.06
C GLU A 226 -12.87 28.16 -40.51
N ILE A 227 -11.86 27.49 -41.10
CA ILE A 227 -11.50 27.59 -42.52
C ILE A 227 -12.51 26.80 -43.37
N ALA A 228 -12.78 25.54 -43.01
CA ALA A 228 -13.68 24.66 -43.74
C ALA A 228 -15.13 25.18 -43.85
N ASP A 229 -15.68 25.78 -42.78
CA ASP A 229 -17.02 26.40 -42.81
C ASP A 229 -17.10 27.61 -43.76
N ALA A 230 -16.00 28.35 -43.91
CA ALA A 230 -15.90 29.47 -44.86
C ALA A 230 -15.82 28.98 -46.31
N GLU A 231 -15.02 27.96 -46.59
CA GLU A 231 -14.91 27.33 -47.92
C GLU A 231 -16.22 26.62 -48.32
N LYS A 232 -16.90 25.94 -47.38
CA LYS A 232 -18.22 25.33 -47.60
C LYS A 232 -19.28 26.36 -47.99
N THR A 233 -19.28 27.53 -47.36
CA THR A 233 -20.19 28.63 -47.71
C THR A 233 -20.00 29.09 -49.16
N VAL A 234 -18.76 29.09 -49.65
CA VAL A 234 -18.46 29.36 -51.07
C VAL A 234 -18.99 28.21 -51.95
N ALA A 235 -18.67 26.96 -51.62
CA ALA A 235 -19.07 25.79 -52.43
C ALA A 235 -20.59 25.64 -52.58
N ASP A 236 -21.38 25.97 -51.56
CA ASP A 236 -22.84 25.92 -51.63
C ASP A 236 -23.41 27.07 -52.50
N LEU A 237 -22.81 28.26 -52.44
CA LEU A 237 -23.16 29.37 -53.36
C LEU A 237 -22.75 29.07 -54.82
N GLU A 238 -21.64 28.35 -55.05
CA GLU A 238 -21.25 27.89 -56.40
C GLU A 238 -22.27 26.93 -57.00
N LYS A 239 -22.79 25.98 -56.21
CA LYS A 239 -23.86 25.06 -56.64
C LYS A 239 -25.16 25.81 -56.98
N GLU A 240 -25.55 26.79 -56.16
CA GLU A 240 -26.73 27.63 -56.46
C GLU A 240 -26.54 28.45 -57.75
N VAL A 241 -25.37 29.06 -57.94
CA VAL A 241 -25.04 29.81 -59.16
C VAL A 241 -25.07 28.89 -60.38
N ALA A 242 -24.42 27.73 -60.34
CA ALA A 242 -24.39 26.78 -61.45
C ALA A 242 -25.81 26.26 -61.81
N LYS A 243 -26.69 26.09 -60.82
CA LYS A 243 -28.10 25.76 -61.06
C LYS A 243 -28.82 26.91 -61.78
N LEU A 244 -28.68 28.14 -61.29
CA LEU A 244 -29.31 29.31 -61.90
C LEU A 244 -28.78 29.61 -63.31
N GLU A 245 -27.51 29.33 -63.59
CA GLU A 245 -26.95 29.41 -64.96
C GLU A 245 -27.66 28.42 -65.90
N LYS A 246 -27.91 27.20 -65.44
CA LYS A 246 -28.64 26.18 -66.21
C LYS A 246 -30.12 26.53 -66.38
N ASP A 247 -30.76 27.05 -65.34
CA ASP A 247 -32.16 27.50 -65.41
C ASP A 247 -32.30 28.68 -66.40
N VAL A 248 -31.39 29.66 -66.36
CA VAL A 248 -31.31 30.77 -67.33
C VAL A 248 -31.11 30.28 -68.75
N GLU A 249 -30.24 29.30 -69.00
CA GLU A 249 -30.04 28.74 -70.35
C GLU A 249 -31.29 28.04 -70.86
N GLY A 250 -31.96 27.24 -70.02
CA GLY A 250 -33.24 26.61 -70.36
C GLY A 250 -34.36 27.61 -70.67
N PHE A 251 -34.38 28.78 -70.02
CA PHE A 251 -35.33 29.85 -70.35
C PHE A 251 -35.03 30.55 -71.69
N LYS A 252 -33.78 30.55 -72.19
CA LYS A 252 -33.45 31.09 -73.52
C LYS A 252 -33.92 30.20 -74.66
N GLU A 253 -33.95 28.88 -74.43
CA GLU A 253 -34.41 27.89 -75.41
C GLU A 253 -35.95 27.73 -75.44
N SER A 254 -36.66 28.34 -74.48
CA SER A 254 -38.12 28.25 -74.32
C SER A 254 -38.88 29.26 -75.20
N ASP A 255 -39.81 28.76 -76.02
CA ASP A 255 -40.69 29.51 -76.92
C ASP A 255 -42.06 29.90 -76.30
N GLY A 256 -42.27 29.65 -75.01
CA GLY A 256 -43.52 29.97 -74.29
C GLY A 256 -43.84 31.46 -74.14
N GLU A 257 -45.13 31.79 -74.10
CA GLU A 257 -45.69 33.17 -74.11
C GLU A 257 -45.15 34.11 -73.01
N TYR A 258 -44.68 33.56 -71.89
CA TYR A 258 -44.10 34.31 -70.76
C TYR A 258 -42.57 34.14 -70.61
N ALA A 259 -41.89 33.39 -71.50
CA ALA A 259 -40.49 33.00 -71.35
C ALA A 259 -39.55 34.20 -71.16
N LYS A 260 -39.78 35.29 -71.89
CA LYS A 260 -38.99 36.53 -71.80
C LYS A 260 -39.05 37.20 -70.41
N PHE A 261 -40.20 37.14 -69.72
CA PHE A 261 -40.36 37.71 -68.38
C PHE A 261 -39.67 36.86 -67.31
N TYR A 262 -39.76 35.53 -67.43
CA TYR A 262 -39.06 34.61 -66.53
C TYR A 262 -37.54 34.64 -66.75
N LEU A 263 -37.07 34.78 -67.98
CA LEU A 263 -35.66 34.95 -68.31
C LEU A 263 -35.07 36.22 -67.65
N GLU A 264 -35.71 37.37 -67.81
CA GLU A 264 -35.25 38.64 -67.21
C GLU A 264 -35.22 38.59 -65.67
N ALA A 265 -36.17 37.89 -65.05
CA ALA A 265 -36.17 37.62 -63.61
C ALA A 265 -35.02 36.68 -63.18
N ALA A 266 -34.79 35.60 -63.94
CA ALA A 266 -33.74 34.62 -63.65
C ALA A 266 -32.33 35.19 -63.85
N GLU A 267 -32.09 35.98 -64.89
CA GLU A 267 -30.82 36.68 -65.13
C GLU A 267 -30.50 37.67 -63.99
N LYS A 268 -31.51 38.35 -63.44
CA LYS A 268 -31.37 39.26 -62.30
C LYS A 268 -31.04 38.54 -61.00
N ASP A 269 -31.67 37.40 -60.72
CA ASP A 269 -31.35 36.60 -59.53
C ASP A 269 -29.96 35.96 -59.65
N LEU A 270 -29.61 35.45 -60.84
CA LEU A 270 -28.27 34.96 -61.16
C LEU A 270 -27.19 36.03 -60.94
N ALA A 271 -27.39 37.26 -61.43
CA ALA A 271 -26.47 38.37 -61.20
C ALA A 271 -26.33 38.70 -59.69
N THR A 272 -27.43 38.66 -58.95
CA THR A 272 -27.46 38.89 -57.49
C THR A 272 -26.71 37.80 -56.73
N LYS A 273 -26.88 36.53 -57.10
CA LYS A 273 -26.18 35.38 -56.51
C LYS A 273 -24.69 35.37 -56.87
N LYS A 274 -24.32 35.73 -58.11
CA LYS A 274 -22.91 35.91 -58.51
C LYS A 274 -22.20 37.00 -57.71
N ALA A 275 -22.87 38.11 -57.41
CA ALA A 275 -22.30 39.15 -56.54
C ALA A 275 -22.06 38.63 -55.11
N LYS A 276 -23.03 37.92 -54.52
CA LYS A 276 -22.89 37.29 -53.20
C LYS A 276 -21.79 36.23 -53.16
N LEU A 277 -21.64 35.44 -54.24
CA LEU A 277 -20.55 34.48 -54.37
C LEU A 277 -19.17 35.17 -54.42
N ALA A 278 -19.04 36.28 -55.13
CA ALA A 278 -17.79 37.04 -55.16
C ALA A 278 -17.41 37.61 -53.78
N GLU A 279 -18.39 38.15 -53.04
CA GLU A 279 -18.20 38.62 -51.66
C GLU A 279 -17.83 37.48 -50.71
N ALA A 280 -18.50 36.33 -50.81
CA ALA A 280 -18.18 35.14 -50.02
C ALA A 280 -16.77 34.61 -50.31
N LYS A 281 -16.34 34.58 -51.58
CA LYS A 281 -14.98 34.18 -51.98
C LYS A 281 -13.91 35.09 -51.38
N ILE A 282 -14.11 36.40 -51.41
CA ILE A 282 -13.18 37.36 -50.78
C ILE A 282 -13.13 37.10 -49.27
N LYS A 283 -14.28 36.99 -48.61
CA LYS A 283 -14.34 36.76 -47.16
C LYS A 283 -13.69 35.45 -46.74
N ALA A 284 -13.89 34.36 -47.49
CA ALA A 284 -13.24 33.08 -47.23
C ALA A 284 -11.71 33.14 -47.43
N ALA A 285 -11.25 33.78 -48.53
CA ALA A 285 -9.83 33.95 -48.79
C ALA A 285 -9.12 34.81 -47.74
N THR A 286 -9.76 35.90 -47.27
CA THR A 286 -9.23 36.73 -46.17
C THR A 286 -9.15 35.92 -44.88
N LYS A 287 -10.23 35.23 -44.50
CA LYS A 287 -10.25 34.45 -43.25
C LYS A 287 -9.23 33.30 -43.27
N LYS A 288 -9.05 32.63 -44.42
CA LYS A 288 -8.01 31.62 -44.60
C LYS A 288 -6.61 32.21 -44.40
N ALA A 289 -6.30 33.31 -45.09
CA ALA A 289 -5.00 33.98 -44.96
C ALA A 289 -4.70 34.52 -43.54
N GLU A 290 -5.72 34.76 -42.71
CA GLU A 290 -5.58 35.15 -41.30
C GLU A 290 -5.32 33.95 -40.38
N LEU A 291 -5.99 32.81 -40.59
CA LEU A 291 -5.94 31.64 -39.69
C LEU A 291 -4.87 30.60 -40.06
N GLU A 292 -4.55 30.44 -41.35
CA GLU A 292 -3.57 29.47 -41.86
C GLU A 292 -2.17 29.58 -41.22
N PRO A 293 -1.58 30.77 -40.97
CA PRO A 293 -0.30 30.87 -40.23
C PRO A 293 -0.44 30.62 -38.72
N GLU A 294 -1.64 30.71 -38.14
CA GLU A 294 -1.86 30.32 -36.73
C GLU A 294 -2.06 28.79 -36.60
N LEU A 295 -2.63 28.16 -37.61
CA LEU A 295 -2.75 26.71 -37.76
C LEU A 295 -1.37 26.06 -37.90
N GLU A 296 -0.56 26.48 -38.90
CA GLU A 296 0.80 25.97 -39.12
C GLU A 296 1.67 26.07 -37.86
N LYS A 297 1.52 27.16 -37.09
CA LYS A 297 2.21 27.33 -35.81
C LYS A 297 1.72 26.34 -34.74
N ALA A 298 0.41 26.13 -34.63
CA ALA A 298 -0.16 25.20 -33.65
C ALA A 298 0.18 23.73 -33.97
N GLU A 299 0.23 23.39 -35.26
CA GLU A 299 0.68 22.09 -35.76
C GLU A 299 2.15 21.84 -35.43
N ALA A 300 3.05 22.81 -35.73
CA ALA A 300 4.47 22.69 -35.40
C ALA A 300 4.75 22.62 -33.89
N GLU A 301 3.95 23.31 -33.06
CA GLU A 301 4.05 23.22 -31.59
C GLU A 301 3.58 21.86 -31.07
N LEU A 302 2.53 21.29 -31.69
CA LEU A 302 2.02 19.94 -31.39
C LEU A 302 2.98 18.84 -31.85
N GLU A 303 3.54 18.93 -33.06
CA GLU A 303 4.51 17.98 -33.62
C GLU A 303 5.77 17.91 -32.73
N ASN A 304 6.30 19.06 -32.33
CA ASN A 304 7.45 19.14 -31.42
C ASN A 304 7.14 18.47 -30.07
N LEU A 305 5.99 18.76 -29.45
CA LEU A 305 5.57 18.10 -28.21
C LEU A 305 5.40 16.58 -28.37
N LEU A 306 4.80 16.12 -29.47
CA LEU A 306 4.64 14.69 -29.75
C LEU A 306 6.00 14.00 -29.95
N SER A 307 6.96 14.63 -30.64
CA SER A 307 8.32 14.09 -30.81
C SER A 307 9.10 13.95 -29.50
N THR A 308 8.76 14.73 -28.47
CA THR A 308 9.34 14.56 -27.11
C THR A 308 8.67 13.46 -26.28
N LEU A 309 7.52 12.95 -26.72
CA LEU A 309 6.72 11.94 -26.02
C LEU A 309 6.85 10.53 -26.61
N ASP A 310 7.55 10.38 -27.74
CA ASP A 310 7.72 9.10 -28.43
C ASP A 310 9.14 9.00 -29.07
N PRO A 311 10.15 8.50 -28.32
CA PRO A 311 11.54 8.46 -28.77
C PRO A 311 11.87 7.28 -29.70
N GLU A 312 11.00 6.30 -29.80
CA GLU A 312 11.11 5.18 -30.74
C GLU A 312 10.12 5.41 -31.88
N GLY A 313 10.61 5.90 -33.01
CA GLY A 313 9.77 6.21 -34.18
C GLY A 313 9.14 4.97 -34.82
N LYS A 314 8.11 4.43 -34.17
CA LYS A 314 7.30 3.31 -34.66
C LYS A 314 6.60 3.71 -35.96
N THR A 315 6.66 2.81 -36.93
CA THR A 315 5.99 2.99 -38.22
C THR A 315 4.47 2.87 -38.06
N GLN A 316 3.72 3.44 -39.01
CA GLN A 316 2.25 3.35 -39.02
C GLN A 316 1.77 1.88 -38.95
N ASP A 317 2.47 0.96 -39.63
CA ASP A 317 2.18 -0.48 -39.61
C ASP A 317 2.33 -1.10 -38.22
N GLU A 318 3.26 -0.61 -37.39
CA GLU A 318 3.46 -1.06 -36.00
C GLU A 318 2.40 -0.46 -35.06
N LEU A 319 1.99 0.81 -35.28
CA LEU A 319 0.88 1.43 -34.55
C LEU A 319 -0.47 0.74 -34.84
N ASP A 320 -0.66 0.30 -36.09
CA ASP A 320 -1.84 -0.45 -36.54
C ASP A 320 -1.82 -1.91 -36.05
N LYS A 321 -0.64 -2.54 -35.98
CA LYS A 321 -0.46 -3.85 -35.31
C LYS A 321 -0.79 -3.77 -33.82
N GLU A 322 -0.25 -2.76 -33.12
CA GLU A 322 -0.57 -2.47 -31.72
C GLU A 322 -2.03 -2.00 -31.56
N ALA A 323 -2.72 -1.58 -32.63
CA ALA A 323 -4.15 -1.28 -32.62
C ALA A 323 -4.98 -2.57 -32.66
N ALA A 324 -4.63 -3.50 -33.56
CA ALA A 324 -5.23 -4.82 -33.63
C ALA A 324 -5.05 -5.58 -32.31
N GLU A 325 -3.83 -5.61 -31.74
CA GLU A 325 -3.54 -6.24 -30.45
C GLU A 325 -4.31 -5.57 -29.29
N ALA A 326 -4.47 -4.24 -29.30
CA ALA A 326 -5.24 -3.54 -28.27
C ALA A 326 -6.77 -3.70 -28.40
N GLU A 327 -7.31 -3.93 -29.60
CA GLU A 327 -8.72 -4.31 -29.76
C GLU A 327 -8.96 -5.79 -29.41
N LEU A 328 -8.01 -6.65 -29.77
CA LEU A 328 -8.02 -8.07 -29.43
C LEU A 328 -7.93 -8.29 -27.91
N ASN A 329 -7.09 -7.53 -27.20
CA ASN A 329 -7.05 -7.53 -25.73
C ASN A 329 -8.37 -7.10 -25.08
N LYS A 330 -9.07 -6.08 -25.61
CA LYS A 330 -10.43 -5.72 -25.13
C LYS A 330 -11.44 -6.84 -25.39
N LYS A 331 -11.32 -7.53 -26.54
CA LYS A 331 -12.18 -8.67 -26.89
C LYS A 331 -11.93 -9.85 -25.95
N VAL A 332 -10.67 -10.12 -25.60
CA VAL A 332 -10.27 -11.10 -24.56
C VAL A 332 -10.85 -10.73 -23.20
N GLU A 333 -10.69 -9.48 -22.74
CA GLU A 333 -11.25 -9.01 -21.46
C GLU A 333 -12.79 -9.13 -21.43
N ALA A 334 -13.47 -8.77 -22.52
CA ALA A 334 -14.93 -8.92 -22.64
C ALA A 334 -15.36 -10.40 -22.59
N LEU A 335 -14.69 -11.28 -23.33
CA LEU A 335 -14.98 -12.71 -23.36
C LEU A 335 -14.69 -13.40 -22.01
N GLN A 336 -13.62 -13.00 -21.30
CA GLN A 336 -13.32 -13.47 -19.94
C GLN A 336 -14.44 -13.10 -18.95
N ASN A 337 -14.97 -11.88 -19.02
CA ASN A 337 -16.10 -11.47 -18.19
C ASN A 337 -17.37 -12.28 -18.55
N GLN A 338 -17.64 -12.53 -19.83
CA GLN A 338 -18.78 -13.36 -20.26
C GLN A 338 -18.65 -14.83 -19.83
N VAL A 339 -17.44 -15.40 -19.84
CA VAL A 339 -17.16 -16.73 -19.27
C VAL A 339 -17.49 -16.75 -17.78
N ALA A 340 -17.00 -15.78 -17.02
CA ALA A 340 -17.26 -15.70 -15.57
C ALA A 340 -18.75 -15.52 -15.23
N GLU A 341 -19.48 -14.71 -16.00
CA GLU A 341 -20.94 -14.55 -15.85
C GLU A 341 -21.69 -15.87 -16.14
N LEU A 342 -21.31 -16.60 -17.20
CA LEU A 342 -21.91 -17.90 -17.55
C LEU A 342 -21.58 -19.01 -16.55
N GLU A 343 -20.37 -19.02 -15.98
CA GLU A 343 -20.00 -19.92 -14.88
C GLU A 343 -20.82 -19.64 -13.61
N GLU A 344 -21.07 -18.36 -13.28
CA GLU A 344 -21.92 -17.98 -12.14
C GLU A 344 -23.41 -18.32 -12.37
N GLU A 345 -23.91 -18.18 -13.61
CA GLU A 345 -25.26 -18.63 -13.98
C GLU A 345 -25.40 -20.16 -13.89
N LEU A 346 -24.40 -20.90 -14.37
CA LEU A 346 -24.38 -22.37 -14.30
C LEU A 346 -24.33 -22.89 -12.86
N SER A 347 -23.46 -22.34 -12.02
CA SER A 347 -23.38 -22.72 -10.60
C SER A 347 -24.74 -22.55 -9.90
N LYS A 348 -25.48 -21.46 -10.20
CA LYS A 348 -26.82 -21.23 -9.64
C LYS A 348 -27.84 -22.24 -10.17
N LEU A 349 -27.78 -22.62 -11.44
CA LEU A 349 -28.70 -23.61 -12.02
C LEU A 349 -28.41 -25.02 -11.49
N GLU A 350 -27.14 -25.40 -11.32
CA GLU A 350 -26.72 -26.69 -10.73
C GLU A 350 -27.14 -26.79 -9.26
N ASP A 351 -26.98 -25.74 -8.45
CA ASP A 351 -27.50 -25.68 -7.08
C ASP A 351 -29.04 -25.81 -7.05
N ASN A 352 -29.75 -25.13 -7.95
CA ASN A 352 -31.21 -25.25 -8.07
C ASN A 352 -31.66 -26.68 -8.47
N LEU A 353 -30.93 -27.36 -9.36
CA LEU A 353 -31.21 -28.75 -9.74
C LEU A 353 -31.00 -29.69 -8.56
N LYS A 354 -29.90 -29.53 -7.83
CA LYS A 354 -29.58 -30.31 -6.63
C LYS A 354 -30.58 -30.12 -5.50
N ASP A 355 -31.09 -28.90 -5.32
CA ASP A 355 -32.20 -28.63 -4.40
C ASP A 355 -33.51 -29.28 -4.89
N ALA A 356 -33.78 -29.29 -6.21
CA ALA A 356 -34.95 -29.96 -6.78
C ALA A 356 -34.88 -31.50 -6.64
N GLU A 357 -33.70 -32.11 -6.80
CA GLU A 357 -33.44 -33.52 -6.51
C GLU A 357 -33.64 -33.83 -5.03
N THR A 358 -33.02 -33.06 -4.13
CA THR A 358 -33.07 -33.28 -2.68
C THR A 358 -34.49 -33.15 -2.11
N ASN A 359 -35.28 -32.21 -2.64
CA ASN A 359 -36.66 -31.95 -2.20
C ASN A 359 -37.72 -32.77 -2.96
N ASN A 360 -37.31 -33.70 -3.84
CA ASN A 360 -38.20 -34.62 -4.55
C ASN A 360 -39.25 -33.90 -5.42
N VAL A 361 -38.85 -32.78 -6.05
CA VAL A 361 -39.69 -31.94 -6.92
C VAL A 361 -40.11 -32.70 -8.18
N GLU A 362 -41.24 -32.32 -8.79
CA GLU A 362 -41.77 -32.95 -10.00
C GLU A 362 -40.77 -32.99 -11.16
N ASP A 363 -40.69 -34.13 -11.85
CA ASP A 363 -39.62 -34.42 -12.82
C ASP A 363 -39.55 -33.44 -13.99
N TYR A 364 -40.67 -32.85 -14.43
CA TYR A 364 -40.66 -31.84 -15.50
C TYR A 364 -39.90 -30.55 -15.13
N ILE A 365 -39.74 -30.25 -13.83
CA ILE A 365 -38.95 -29.11 -13.36
C ILE A 365 -37.47 -29.45 -13.38
N LYS A 366 -37.10 -30.72 -13.09
CA LYS A 366 -35.72 -31.20 -13.22
C LYS A 366 -35.29 -31.24 -14.69
N GLU A 367 -36.13 -31.82 -15.57
CA GLU A 367 -35.90 -31.82 -17.02
C GLU A 367 -35.69 -30.39 -17.57
N GLY A 368 -36.49 -29.41 -17.12
CA GLY A 368 -36.32 -28.01 -17.51
C GLY A 368 -35.06 -27.32 -16.95
N LEU A 369 -34.60 -27.71 -15.75
CA LEU A 369 -33.33 -27.24 -15.19
C LEU A 369 -32.14 -27.90 -15.89
N GLU A 370 -32.21 -29.20 -16.20
CA GLU A 370 -31.22 -29.93 -17.00
C GLU A 370 -31.10 -29.34 -18.42
N GLU A 371 -32.21 -29.01 -19.08
CA GLU A 371 -32.20 -28.34 -20.39
C GLU A 371 -31.60 -26.92 -20.31
N ALA A 372 -31.89 -26.16 -19.25
CA ALA A 372 -31.30 -24.84 -19.02
C ALA A 372 -29.78 -24.92 -18.76
N ILE A 373 -29.33 -25.89 -17.95
CA ILE A 373 -27.91 -26.17 -17.70
C ILE A 373 -27.23 -26.58 -19.01
N ALA A 374 -27.79 -27.52 -19.77
CA ALA A 374 -27.21 -27.97 -21.03
C ALA A 374 -27.10 -26.82 -22.06
N THR A 375 -28.10 -25.95 -22.11
CA THR A 375 -28.09 -24.74 -22.97
C THR A 375 -26.97 -23.79 -22.54
N LYS A 376 -26.85 -23.52 -21.23
CA LYS A 376 -25.84 -22.61 -20.68
C LYS A 376 -24.42 -23.18 -20.76
N GLN A 377 -24.24 -24.49 -20.63
CA GLN A 377 -22.97 -25.19 -20.85
C GLN A 377 -22.54 -25.08 -22.33
N ALA A 378 -23.47 -25.17 -23.28
CA ALA A 378 -23.19 -24.95 -24.70
C ALA A 378 -22.84 -23.47 -25.01
N GLU A 379 -23.49 -22.51 -24.35
CA GLU A 379 -23.10 -21.08 -24.43
C GLU A 379 -21.69 -20.84 -23.85
N LEU A 380 -21.36 -21.46 -22.71
CA LEU A 380 -20.03 -21.38 -22.09
C LEU A 380 -18.96 -22.00 -22.99
N GLU A 381 -19.17 -23.23 -23.51
CA GLU A 381 -18.21 -23.90 -24.39
C GLU A 381 -17.95 -23.10 -25.68
N LYS A 382 -18.98 -22.44 -26.22
CA LYS A 382 -18.84 -21.55 -27.38
C LYS A 382 -18.05 -20.28 -27.03
N THR A 383 -18.38 -19.61 -25.93
CA THR A 383 -17.68 -18.40 -25.48
C THR A 383 -16.22 -18.70 -25.14
N GLN A 384 -15.93 -19.84 -24.51
CA GLN A 384 -14.57 -20.28 -24.21
C GLN A 384 -13.76 -20.56 -25.49
N LYS A 385 -14.35 -21.17 -26.52
CA LYS A 385 -13.67 -21.35 -27.82
C LYS A 385 -13.39 -20.03 -28.52
N GLU A 386 -14.28 -19.04 -28.38
CA GLU A 386 -14.07 -17.68 -28.91
C GLU A 386 -12.97 -16.94 -28.13
N LEU A 387 -12.86 -17.16 -26.82
CA LEU A 387 -11.79 -16.66 -25.96
C LEU A 387 -10.44 -17.31 -26.29
N ASP A 388 -10.38 -18.64 -26.39
CA ASP A 388 -9.18 -19.39 -26.74
C ASP A 388 -8.69 -19.01 -28.15
N ALA A 389 -9.59 -18.78 -29.11
CA ALA A 389 -9.24 -18.27 -30.43
C ALA A 389 -8.64 -16.85 -30.36
N ALA A 390 -9.26 -15.95 -29.59
CA ALA A 390 -8.76 -14.59 -29.42
C ALA A 390 -7.40 -14.52 -28.68
N LEU A 391 -7.17 -15.43 -27.73
CA LEU A 391 -5.87 -15.58 -27.05
C LEU A 391 -4.79 -16.15 -27.98
N ASN A 392 -5.13 -17.12 -28.85
CA ASN A 392 -4.19 -17.62 -29.86
C ASN A 392 -3.86 -16.57 -30.94
N GLU A 393 -4.77 -15.64 -31.24
CA GLU A 393 -4.53 -14.52 -32.18
C GLU A 393 -3.56 -13.46 -31.61
N LEU A 394 -3.39 -13.36 -30.27
CA LEU A 394 -2.40 -12.47 -29.63
C LEU A 394 -0.96 -12.99 -29.76
N GLY A 395 -0.79 -14.30 -29.99
CA GLY A 395 0.51 -14.98 -29.93
C GLY A 395 1.01 -15.16 -28.48
N PRO A 396 2.14 -15.87 -28.28
CA PRO A 396 2.80 -15.89 -26.98
C PRO A 396 3.37 -14.50 -26.66
N ASP A 397 3.13 -14.02 -25.43
CA ASP A 397 3.72 -12.77 -24.93
C ASP A 397 5.25 -12.76 -25.13
N GLY A 398 5.77 -11.61 -25.55
CA GLY A 398 7.17 -11.39 -25.88
C GLY A 398 8.10 -11.32 -24.68
N ASP A 399 8.17 -12.39 -23.88
CA ASP A 399 9.35 -12.75 -23.09
C ASP A 399 10.24 -13.70 -23.91
N GLU A 400 10.73 -13.23 -25.07
CA GLU A 400 11.88 -13.87 -25.72
C GLU A 400 13.16 -13.55 -24.93
N GLU A 401 13.40 -14.34 -23.88
CA GLU A 401 14.76 -14.62 -23.45
C GLU A 401 15.49 -15.19 -24.68
N GLU A 402 16.49 -14.48 -25.23
CA GLU A 402 17.21 -14.91 -26.44
C GLU A 402 17.87 -16.29 -26.24
N THR A 403 17.14 -17.34 -26.58
CA THR A 403 17.69 -18.69 -26.75
C THR A 403 17.97 -18.90 -28.25
N PRO A 404 19.24 -18.90 -28.68
CA PRO A 404 19.57 -18.94 -30.11
C PRO A 404 19.13 -20.27 -30.75
N ALA A 405 18.64 -20.15 -31.99
CA ALA A 405 18.14 -21.26 -32.79
C ALA A 405 19.21 -22.35 -33.07
N PRO A 406 18.82 -23.61 -33.29
CA PRO A 406 19.74 -24.75 -33.26
C PRO A 406 20.46 -25.00 -34.60
N GLU A 407 21.78 -25.25 -34.54
CA GLU A 407 22.53 -25.90 -35.62
C GLU A 407 22.85 -27.38 -35.32
N ALA A 408 23.02 -28.15 -36.40
CA ALA A 408 23.06 -29.62 -36.41
C ALA A 408 24.47 -30.21 -36.07
N PRO A 409 24.59 -31.53 -35.80
CA PRO A 409 25.64 -32.04 -34.92
C PRO A 409 26.89 -32.67 -35.58
N ALA A 410 28.06 -32.41 -34.97
CA ALA A 410 29.31 -33.20 -34.94
C ALA A 410 30.28 -32.50 -33.94
N GLU A 411 31.23 -33.09 -33.23
CA GLU A 411 31.74 -34.47 -33.07
C GLU A 411 32.44 -34.58 -31.69
N GLN A 412 32.67 -35.78 -31.14
CA GLN A 412 33.45 -35.96 -29.89
C GLN A 412 34.97 -35.85 -30.14
N PRO A 413 35.78 -35.41 -29.16
CA PRO A 413 36.54 -36.42 -28.39
C PRO A 413 36.74 -36.13 -26.88
N LYS A 414 37.45 -37.08 -26.22
CA LYS A 414 37.58 -37.36 -24.78
C LYS A 414 38.53 -36.42 -23.96
N PRO A 415 38.54 -36.53 -22.61
CA PRO A 415 39.14 -35.55 -21.69
C PRO A 415 40.55 -35.91 -21.19
N GLU A 416 41.22 -34.93 -20.55
CA GLU A 416 42.39 -35.13 -19.68
C GLU A 416 42.26 -34.39 -18.32
N LYS A 417 43.09 -34.79 -17.35
CA LYS A 417 43.11 -34.39 -15.93
C LYS A 417 44.58 -34.39 -15.44
N PRO A 418 44.86 -34.04 -14.17
CA PRO A 418 45.34 -32.75 -13.63
C PRO A 418 46.88 -32.66 -13.47
N ALA A 419 47.41 -31.53 -12.96
CA ALA A 419 48.78 -31.44 -12.42
C ALA A 419 49.00 -30.30 -11.39
N GLU A 420 49.97 -30.49 -10.50
CA GLU A 420 50.35 -29.67 -9.32
C GLU A 420 51.86 -29.26 -9.35
N GLU A 421 52.49 -28.48 -8.44
CA GLU A 421 52.13 -27.86 -7.13
C GLU A 421 53.09 -26.66 -6.80
N THR A 422 52.60 -25.56 -6.16
CA THR A 422 53.38 -24.60 -5.28
C THR A 422 54.57 -23.75 -5.85
N PRO A 423 55.22 -22.81 -5.09
CA PRO A 423 54.84 -22.02 -3.88
C PRO A 423 55.03 -20.47 -4.03
N ALA A 424 54.79 -19.72 -2.94
CA ALA A 424 54.73 -18.24 -2.81
C ALA A 424 56.09 -17.47 -2.80
N PRO A 425 56.06 -16.11 -2.79
CA PRO A 425 56.24 -15.39 -1.51
C PRO A 425 55.35 -14.13 -1.30
N ALA A 426 55.31 -13.63 -0.05
CA ALA A 426 54.45 -12.53 0.41
C ALA A 426 54.99 -11.10 0.09
N PRO A 427 54.12 -10.06 0.18
CA PRO A 427 54.36 -9.05 1.22
C PRO A 427 53.10 -8.45 1.91
N LYS A 428 53.35 -7.92 3.13
CA LYS A 428 52.64 -6.91 3.98
C LYS A 428 51.13 -6.56 3.77
N PRO A 429 50.37 -6.43 4.87
CA PRO A 429 49.06 -5.77 4.85
C PRO A 429 49.16 -4.24 4.92
N GLU A 430 48.47 -3.54 4.03
CA GLU A 430 48.08 -2.13 4.24
C GLU A 430 46.71 -2.07 4.94
N LYS A 431 46.54 -1.08 5.82
CA LYS A 431 45.27 -0.84 6.53
C LYS A 431 44.37 0.08 5.71
N SER A 432 43.09 -0.27 5.57
CA SER A 432 42.04 0.70 5.25
C SER A 432 41.53 1.40 6.53
N ALA A 433 40.90 2.56 6.39
CA ALA A 433 40.77 3.55 7.47
C ALA A 433 39.45 3.48 8.29
N ASP A 434 38.67 2.41 8.16
CA ASP A 434 37.28 2.35 8.66
C ASP A 434 37.06 1.52 9.94
N GLN A 435 38.11 1.32 10.77
CA GLN A 435 38.01 0.62 12.06
C GLN A 435 38.61 1.41 13.23
N GLN A 436 38.41 2.73 13.27
CA GLN A 436 38.85 3.57 14.40
C GLN A 436 37.83 4.64 14.83
N ALA A 437 36.58 4.55 14.37
CA ALA A 437 35.50 5.50 14.70
C ALA A 437 34.41 4.94 15.64
N GLU A 438 34.28 3.61 15.78
CA GLU A 438 33.21 3.00 16.61
C GLU A 438 33.65 2.57 18.01
N GLU A 439 34.96 2.43 18.30
CA GLU A 439 35.42 2.01 19.63
C GLU A 439 35.47 3.12 20.70
N ASP A 440 35.37 4.40 20.32
CA ASP A 440 35.54 5.54 21.24
C ASP A 440 34.23 6.14 21.78
N TYR A 441 33.06 5.63 21.36
CA TYR A 441 31.75 6.08 21.84
C TYR A 441 31.21 5.27 23.05
N ALA A 442 31.79 4.10 23.34
CA ALA A 442 31.28 3.15 24.33
C ALA A 442 32.14 2.99 25.61
N ARG A 443 33.08 3.92 25.90
CA ARG A 443 34.01 3.77 27.05
C ARG A 443 34.20 5.03 27.92
N ARG A 444 33.13 5.81 28.16
CA ARG A 444 33.11 6.87 29.19
C ARG A 444 31.76 7.02 29.90
N SER A 445 31.33 6.02 30.66
CA SER A 445 30.16 6.17 31.56
C SER A 445 30.14 5.24 32.79
N GLU A 446 31.27 4.74 33.29
CA GLU A 446 31.24 3.77 34.41
C GLU A 446 32.32 3.89 35.51
N GLU A 447 33.09 4.99 35.58
CA GLU A 447 34.06 5.22 36.68
C GLU A 447 33.78 6.48 37.55
N GLU A 448 32.72 7.25 37.28
CA GLU A 448 32.41 8.49 38.01
C GLU A 448 31.07 8.48 38.77
N TYR A 449 30.63 7.31 39.24
CA TYR A 449 29.50 7.17 40.18
C TYR A 449 29.90 6.58 41.54
N ASN A 450 31.15 6.77 41.97
CA ASN A 450 31.58 6.33 43.30
C ASN A 450 32.72 7.18 43.89
N ARG A 451 32.46 8.47 44.17
CA ARG A 451 33.24 9.29 45.12
C ARG A 451 32.56 10.60 45.51
N LEU A 452 31.72 10.56 46.55
CA LEU A 452 31.40 11.77 47.31
C LEU A 452 30.93 11.43 48.73
N THR A 453 31.83 11.60 49.72
CA THR A 453 31.64 12.45 50.93
C THR A 453 32.65 12.07 52.03
N GLN A 454 33.60 12.96 52.27
CA GLN A 454 34.14 13.22 53.61
C GLN A 454 34.83 14.59 53.58
N GLN A 455 34.21 15.59 54.20
CA GLN A 455 34.83 16.88 54.48
C GLN A 455 35.06 16.99 55.99
N GLN A 456 36.28 17.40 56.38
CA GLN A 456 36.55 18.02 57.68
C GLN A 456 37.18 19.39 57.42
N PRO A 457 36.88 20.41 58.25
CA PRO A 457 37.28 21.78 57.99
C PRO A 457 38.70 22.10 58.52
N PRO A 458 39.45 23.01 57.87
CA PRO A 458 40.64 23.61 58.47
C PRO A 458 40.30 24.79 59.41
N LYS A 459 41.29 25.10 60.24
CA LYS A 459 41.25 25.92 61.46
C LYS A 459 41.42 27.42 61.17
N ALA A 460 40.96 28.29 62.08
CA ALA A 460 41.18 29.74 62.01
C ALA A 460 42.33 30.22 62.92
N GLU A 461 43.13 31.18 62.44
CA GLU A 461 43.85 32.20 63.23
C GLU A 461 44.41 33.34 62.31
N LYS A 462 44.81 34.49 62.89
CA LYS A 462 45.05 35.83 62.26
C LYS A 462 46.43 36.39 62.72
N PRO A 463 46.94 37.60 62.34
CA PRO A 463 46.77 38.46 61.14
C PRO A 463 48.07 39.18 60.59
N ALA A 464 47.99 39.76 59.37
CA ALA A 464 48.60 41.04 58.87
C ALA A 464 50.15 41.18 58.65
N PRO A 465 50.65 42.19 57.88
CA PRO A 465 50.00 43.20 57.01
C PRO A 465 50.49 43.21 55.52
N ALA A 466 49.98 44.17 54.72
CA ALA A 466 50.13 44.27 53.25
C ALA A 466 51.40 44.97 52.73
N PRO A 467 51.66 44.91 51.40
CA PRO A 467 51.63 46.14 50.60
C PRO A 467 50.70 46.07 49.37
N ALA A 468 50.34 47.24 48.83
CA ALA A 468 49.38 47.43 47.73
C ALA A 468 50.08 47.70 46.36
N PRO A 469 49.38 48.07 45.26
CA PRO A 469 49.17 47.15 44.15
C PRO A 469 49.85 47.56 42.83
N LYS A 470 49.90 46.62 41.88
CA LYS A 470 50.15 46.89 40.45
C LYS A 470 48.87 46.53 39.68
N PRO A 471 48.38 47.36 38.75
CA PRO A 471 47.04 47.19 38.20
C PRO A 471 46.93 45.92 37.35
N GLU A 472 46.05 45.02 37.76
CA GLU A 472 45.61 43.91 36.91
C GLU A 472 44.64 44.42 35.84
N GLN A 473 44.84 43.91 34.63
CA GLN A 473 44.01 44.10 33.46
C GLN A 473 42.57 43.66 33.75
N PRO A 474 41.53 44.40 33.33
CA PRO A 474 40.15 44.04 33.63
C PRO A 474 39.84 42.64 33.07
N ALA A 475 39.29 41.78 33.93
CA ALA A 475 38.83 40.46 33.54
C ALA A 475 37.80 40.58 32.39
N PRO A 476 37.84 39.69 31.39
CA PRO A 476 36.86 39.72 30.30
C PRO A 476 35.45 39.61 30.86
N ALA A 477 34.55 40.45 30.35
CA ALA A 477 33.16 40.47 30.81
C ALA A 477 32.52 39.07 30.67
N PRO A 478 31.70 38.63 31.63
CA PRO A 478 31.10 37.31 31.59
C PRO A 478 30.28 37.11 30.31
N LYS A 479 30.40 35.93 29.70
CA LYS A 479 29.50 35.53 28.61
C LYS A 479 28.10 35.41 29.20
N THR A 480 27.14 36.18 28.69
CA THR A 480 25.72 36.11 29.08
C THR A 480 24.81 36.02 27.87
N GLY A 481 23.66 35.36 28.03
CA GLY A 481 22.67 35.11 26.98
C GLY A 481 23.08 34.02 25.99
N TRP A 482 22.38 33.97 24.85
CA TRP A 482 22.70 33.07 23.75
C TRP A 482 24.08 33.36 23.14
N LYS A 483 24.89 32.31 22.94
CA LYS A 483 26.19 32.33 22.26
C LYS A 483 26.29 31.15 21.32
N GLN A 484 26.88 31.35 20.14
CA GLN A 484 27.21 30.27 19.22
C GLN A 484 28.70 29.99 19.32
N GLU A 485 29.06 28.74 19.62
CA GLU A 485 30.45 28.28 19.78
C GLU A 485 30.61 26.95 19.03
N ASN A 486 31.57 26.88 18.11
CA ASN A 486 31.79 25.74 17.21
C ASN A 486 30.51 25.28 16.47
N GLY A 487 29.69 26.24 16.02
CA GLY A 487 28.43 26.00 15.31
C GLY A 487 27.23 25.70 16.22
N MET A 488 27.45 25.24 17.45
CA MET A 488 26.40 24.90 18.42
C MET A 488 25.97 26.14 19.22
N TRP A 489 24.69 26.23 19.57
CA TRP A 489 24.17 27.29 20.44
C TRP A 489 24.19 26.86 21.91
N TYR A 490 24.61 27.78 22.77
CA TYR A 490 24.64 27.66 24.23
C TYR A 490 23.94 28.87 24.84
N PHE A 491 23.42 28.72 26.05
CA PHE A 491 22.90 29.84 26.83
C PHE A 491 23.67 30.00 28.14
N TYR A 492 24.15 31.20 28.40
CA TYR A 492 24.81 31.54 29.66
C TYR A 492 23.92 32.45 30.50
N ASN A 493 23.73 32.08 31.77
CA ASN A 493 22.99 32.85 32.76
C ASN A 493 23.71 34.17 33.10
N THR A 494 23.04 35.06 33.84
CA THR A 494 23.60 36.38 34.21
C THR A 494 24.82 36.30 35.14
N ASP A 495 25.03 35.17 35.81
CA ASP A 495 26.22 34.88 36.62
C ASP A 495 27.37 34.25 35.82
N GLY A 496 27.19 34.04 34.51
CA GLY A 496 28.15 33.37 33.62
C GLY A 496 28.09 31.83 33.64
N SER A 497 27.20 31.22 34.43
CA SER A 497 26.99 29.77 34.40
C SER A 497 26.29 29.32 33.11
N MET A 498 26.61 28.13 32.62
CA MET A 498 25.99 27.57 31.41
C MET A 498 24.67 26.85 31.77
N ALA A 499 23.59 27.14 31.04
CA ALA A 499 22.30 26.50 31.25
C ALA A 499 22.26 25.08 30.65
N THR A 500 21.56 24.17 31.33
CA THR A 500 21.27 22.80 30.90
C THR A 500 19.80 22.46 31.23
N GLY A 501 19.22 21.49 30.53
CA GLY A 501 17.80 21.14 30.64
C GLY A 501 16.87 22.15 29.98
N TRP A 502 15.63 22.23 30.45
CA TRP A 502 14.62 23.15 29.93
C TRP A 502 14.91 24.61 30.33
N LEU A 503 14.98 25.49 29.33
CA LEU A 503 15.15 26.93 29.49
C LEU A 503 13.94 27.65 28.88
N GLN A 504 13.33 28.56 29.64
CA GLN A 504 12.40 29.54 29.08
C GLN A 504 13.14 30.84 28.77
N ASN A 505 13.09 31.31 27.53
CA ASN A 505 13.70 32.57 27.11
C ASN A 505 12.77 33.32 26.14
N ASN A 506 12.51 34.60 26.42
CA ASN A 506 11.61 35.46 25.62
C ASN A 506 10.25 34.81 25.28
N GLY A 507 9.66 34.08 26.23
CA GLY A 507 8.37 33.41 26.07
C GLY A 507 8.42 32.04 25.37
N SER A 508 9.52 31.68 24.72
CA SER A 508 9.73 30.37 24.11
C SER A 508 10.45 29.41 25.05
N TRP A 509 10.15 28.11 24.94
CA TRP A 509 10.89 27.05 25.61
C TRP A 509 11.96 26.46 24.70
N TYR A 510 13.11 26.15 25.27
CA TYR A 510 14.26 25.54 24.63
C TYR A 510 14.77 24.40 25.51
N TYR A 511 15.48 23.44 24.92
CA TYR A 511 16.17 22.41 25.68
C TYR A 511 17.67 22.47 25.40
N LEU A 512 18.47 22.57 26.46
CA LEU A 512 19.93 22.51 26.41
C LEU A 512 20.34 21.12 26.90
N ASN A 513 21.16 20.42 26.13
CA ASN A 513 21.65 19.09 26.50
C ASN A 513 22.56 19.16 27.74
N SER A 514 22.98 18.01 28.27
CA SER A 514 23.87 17.94 29.44
C SER A 514 25.23 18.64 29.24
N ASN A 515 25.67 18.78 27.99
CA ASN A 515 26.85 19.55 27.60
C ASN A 515 26.56 21.05 27.35
N GLY A 516 25.34 21.52 27.61
CA GLY A 516 24.87 22.90 27.39
C GLY A 516 24.46 23.24 25.96
N ALA A 517 24.64 22.33 24.99
CA ALA A 517 24.32 22.61 23.60
C ALA A 517 22.82 22.48 23.33
N MET A 518 22.24 23.47 22.65
CA MET A 518 20.82 23.53 22.31
C MET A 518 20.37 22.38 21.41
N ALA A 519 19.29 21.70 21.80
CA ALA A 519 18.66 20.64 21.04
C ALA A 519 17.71 21.20 19.97
N THR A 520 17.60 20.46 18.85
CA THR A 520 16.63 20.65 17.77
C THR A 520 16.08 19.27 17.37
N GLY A 521 14.93 19.24 16.69
CA GLY A 521 14.24 18.00 16.32
C GLY A 521 13.47 17.38 17.48
N TRP A 522 13.26 16.06 17.41
CA TRP A 522 12.52 15.31 18.43
C TRP A 522 13.34 15.10 19.70
N LEU A 523 12.74 15.42 20.85
CA LEU A 523 13.27 15.18 22.19
C LEU A 523 12.32 14.28 22.96
N GLN A 524 12.80 13.16 23.48
CA GLN A 524 12.08 12.40 24.50
C GLN A 524 12.51 12.89 25.89
N TYR A 525 11.55 13.36 26.69
CA TYR A 525 11.80 13.84 28.03
C TYR A 525 10.69 13.38 28.98
N ASN A 526 11.08 12.72 30.08
CA ASN A 526 10.17 12.21 31.11
C ASN A 526 8.96 11.41 30.54
N GLY A 527 9.22 10.49 29.60
CA GLY A 527 8.20 9.65 28.96
C GLY A 527 7.32 10.34 27.91
N SER A 528 7.48 11.65 27.67
CA SER A 528 6.76 12.40 26.63
C SER A 528 7.70 12.79 25.49
N TRP A 529 7.17 12.90 24.27
CA TRP A 529 7.88 13.45 23.12
C TRP A 529 7.59 14.95 22.97
N TYR A 530 8.60 15.72 22.61
CA TYR A 530 8.56 17.15 22.32
C TYR A 530 9.26 17.39 20.99
N TYR A 531 8.86 18.41 20.24
CA TYR A 531 9.56 18.81 19.02
C TYR A 531 10.16 20.20 19.19
N LEU A 532 11.47 20.33 19.03
CA LEU A 532 12.20 21.60 19.03
C LEU A 532 12.42 21.99 17.57
N ASN A 533 11.96 23.17 17.16
CA ASN A 533 12.12 23.66 15.80
C ASN A 533 13.60 23.88 15.45
N ALA A 534 13.91 24.18 14.18
CA ALA A 534 15.29 24.42 13.74
C ALA A 534 16.00 25.57 14.48
N ASN A 535 15.24 26.52 15.05
CA ASN A 535 15.73 27.60 15.91
C ASN A 535 15.80 27.22 17.41
N GLY A 536 15.58 25.96 17.76
CA GLY A 536 15.55 25.41 19.13
C GLY A 536 14.26 25.66 19.91
N ALA A 537 13.33 26.48 19.41
CA ALA A 537 12.09 26.78 20.13
C ALA A 537 11.12 25.59 20.05
N MET A 538 10.60 25.17 21.20
CA MET A 538 9.62 24.09 21.34
C MET A 538 8.33 24.39 20.58
N ALA A 539 7.90 23.47 19.74
CA ALA A 539 6.65 23.53 18.99
C ALA A 539 5.43 23.27 19.89
N THR A 540 4.32 23.92 19.55
CA THR A 540 2.97 23.67 20.09
C THR A 540 1.98 23.75 18.94
N GLY A 541 0.82 23.10 19.07
CA GLY A 541 -0.14 22.93 17.99
C GLY A 541 0.30 21.93 16.92
N TRP A 542 -0.22 22.08 15.71
CA TRP A 542 0.09 21.21 14.57
C TRP A 542 1.51 21.47 14.02
N ALA A 543 2.31 20.41 13.89
CA ALA A 543 3.62 20.44 13.26
C ALA A 543 3.72 19.36 12.17
N LYS A 544 4.19 19.74 10.97
CA LYS A 544 4.49 18.78 9.90
C LYS A 544 5.98 18.44 9.95
N VAL A 545 6.31 17.18 10.21
CA VAL A 545 7.68 16.67 10.36
C VAL A 545 7.84 15.44 9.47
N ASN A 546 8.81 15.47 8.55
CA ASN A 546 9.08 14.37 7.60
C ASN A 546 7.81 13.87 6.89
N GLY A 547 7.04 14.79 6.29
CA GLY A 547 5.80 14.48 5.57
C GLY A 547 4.57 14.26 6.46
N SER A 548 4.73 13.75 7.68
CA SER A 548 3.64 13.44 8.61
C SER A 548 3.23 14.64 9.47
N TRP A 549 1.94 14.73 9.82
CA TRP A 549 1.42 15.71 10.79
C TRP A 549 1.42 15.14 12.21
N TYR A 550 1.80 15.96 13.18
CA TYR A 550 1.78 15.67 14.61
C TYR A 550 1.10 16.84 15.33
N TYR A 551 0.53 16.57 16.50
CA TYR A 551 0.01 17.63 17.37
C TYR A 551 0.79 17.67 18.68
N LEU A 552 1.38 18.82 18.99
CA LEU A 552 2.05 19.08 20.25
C LEU A 552 1.09 19.88 21.14
N ASN A 553 0.79 19.39 22.34
CA ASN A 553 -0.10 20.07 23.27
C ASN A 553 0.47 21.43 23.70
N ALA A 554 -0.31 22.25 24.43
CA ALA A 554 0.13 23.56 24.90
C ALA A 554 1.39 23.53 25.81
N ASN A 555 1.68 22.38 26.45
CA ASN A 555 2.90 22.13 27.22
C ASN A 555 4.05 21.54 26.37
N GLY A 556 3.86 21.40 25.05
CA GLY A 556 4.82 20.82 24.09
C GLY A 556 4.79 19.30 23.96
N ALA A 557 4.06 18.58 24.83
CA ALA A 557 4.01 17.12 24.78
C ALA A 557 3.16 16.63 23.58
N MET A 558 3.71 15.73 22.78
CA MET A 558 3.05 15.14 21.62
C MET A 558 1.78 14.37 22.01
N ALA A 559 0.67 14.64 21.33
CA ALA A 559 -0.58 13.94 21.49
C ALA A 559 -0.59 12.59 20.74
N THR A 560 -1.33 11.63 21.29
CA THR A 560 -1.67 10.35 20.66
C THR A 560 -3.15 10.05 20.95
N GLY A 561 -3.78 9.20 20.14
CA GLY A 561 -5.20 8.91 20.22
C GLY A 561 -6.09 10.01 19.63
N TRP A 562 -7.33 10.11 20.11
CA TRP A 562 -8.30 11.08 19.64
C TRP A 562 -7.99 12.51 20.12
N LEU A 563 -7.96 13.46 19.19
CA LEU A 563 -7.81 14.89 19.42
C LEU A 563 -9.02 15.63 18.87
N GLN A 564 -9.63 16.51 19.68
CA GLN A 564 -10.59 17.48 19.19
C GLN A 564 -9.89 18.82 18.96
N TYR A 565 -9.99 19.38 17.76
CA TYR A 565 -9.36 20.65 17.38
C TYR A 565 -10.27 21.39 16.39
N ASN A 566 -10.62 22.64 16.69
CA ASN A 566 -11.53 23.49 15.90
C ASN A 566 -12.80 22.73 15.45
N ASP A 567 -13.55 22.21 16.43
CA ASP A 567 -14.79 21.44 16.27
C ASP A 567 -14.69 20.14 15.43
N SER A 568 -13.50 19.79 14.96
CA SER A 568 -13.21 18.55 14.22
C SER A 568 -12.47 17.55 15.09
N TRP A 569 -12.75 16.25 14.89
CA TRP A 569 -11.98 15.17 15.50
C TRP A 569 -10.89 14.68 14.57
N TYR A 570 -9.73 14.38 15.13
CA TYR A 570 -8.56 13.82 14.46
C TYR A 570 -8.09 12.61 15.26
N TYR A 571 -7.46 11.64 14.60
CA TYR A 571 -6.81 10.52 15.27
C TYR A 571 -5.31 10.57 15.04
N LEU A 572 -4.54 10.62 16.13
CA LEU A 572 -3.09 10.53 16.12
C LEU A 572 -2.72 9.09 16.48
N ASN A 573 -1.91 8.43 15.66
CA ASN A 573 -1.48 7.06 15.89
C ASN A 573 -0.58 6.95 17.14
N ALA A 574 -0.22 5.72 17.53
CA ALA A 574 0.64 5.49 18.72
C ALA A 574 2.03 6.15 18.61
N ASN A 575 2.52 6.41 17.39
CA ASN A 575 3.74 7.17 17.10
C ASN A 575 3.51 8.70 17.00
N GLY A 576 2.29 9.18 17.24
CA GLY A 576 1.88 10.59 17.14
C GLY A 576 1.51 11.07 15.73
N ALA A 577 1.74 10.28 14.68
CA ALA A 577 1.42 10.68 13.32
C ALA A 577 -0.09 10.65 13.08
N MET A 578 -0.63 11.74 12.52
CA MET A 578 -2.05 11.88 12.18
C MET A 578 -2.49 10.84 11.14
N ALA A 579 -3.58 10.12 11.44
CA ALA A 579 -4.20 9.16 10.53
C ALA A 579 -5.06 9.83 9.45
N THR A 580 -5.10 9.21 8.29
CA THR A 580 -6.01 9.49 7.18
C THR A 580 -6.55 8.16 6.64
N GLY A 581 -7.67 8.19 5.90
CA GLY A 581 -8.35 7.00 5.43
C GLY A 581 -9.08 6.22 6.53
N TRP A 582 -9.24 4.91 6.34
CA TRP A 582 -9.90 4.04 7.31
C TRP A 582 -9.01 3.73 8.52
N ALA A 583 -9.51 3.98 9.73
CA ALA A 583 -8.87 3.60 10.98
C ALA A 583 -9.80 2.73 11.84
N LYS A 584 -9.28 1.62 12.37
CA LYS A 584 -10.00 0.76 13.32
C LYS A 584 -9.55 1.08 14.74
N VAL A 585 -10.44 1.69 15.53
CA VAL A 585 -10.15 2.13 16.91
C VAL A 585 -11.16 1.47 17.86
N ASN A 586 -10.66 0.77 18.88
CA ASN A 586 -11.48 0.06 19.88
C ASN A 586 -12.58 -0.83 19.26
N GLY A 587 -12.25 -1.53 18.17
CA GLY A 587 -13.16 -2.44 17.46
C GLY A 587 -14.07 -1.77 16.42
N SER A 588 -14.28 -0.45 16.50
CA SER A 588 -15.09 0.32 15.54
C SER A 588 -14.25 0.87 14.39
N TRP A 589 -14.83 0.98 13.20
CA TRP A 589 -14.21 1.64 12.05
C TRP A 589 -14.60 3.12 12.00
N TYR A 590 -13.64 3.96 11.63
CA TYR A 590 -13.77 5.41 11.42
C TYR A 590 -13.12 5.77 10.09
N TYR A 591 -13.64 6.80 9.42
CA TYR A 591 -12.99 7.36 8.23
C TYR A 591 -12.46 8.75 8.54
N LEU A 592 -11.16 8.94 8.37
CA LEU A 592 -10.47 10.22 8.48
C LEU A 592 -10.24 10.75 7.06
N ASN A 593 -10.70 11.97 6.77
CA ASN A 593 -10.52 12.58 5.45
C ASN A 593 -9.03 12.83 5.15
N ALA A 594 -8.70 13.23 3.91
CA ALA A 594 -7.31 13.50 3.51
C ALA A 594 -6.61 14.60 4.35
N ASN A 595 -7.38 15.50 4.98
CA ASN A 595 -6.90 16.50 5.93
C ASN A 595 -6.86 16.02 7.40
N GLY A 596 -7.14 14.74 7.65
CA GLY A 596 -7.18 14.10 8.97
C GLY A 596 -8.49 14.26 9.75
N ALA A 597 -9.41 15.12 9.29
CA ALA A 597 -10.67 15.35 10.00
C ALA A 597 -11.61 14.15 9.84
N MET A 598 -12.14 13.65 10.95
CA MET A 598 -13.07 12.51 11.00
C MET A 598 -14.38 12.82 10.28
N ALA A 599 -14.78 11.94 9.36
CA ALA A 599 -16.05 12.02 8.65
C ALA A 599 -17.22 11.58 9.56
N THR A 600 -18.38 12.21 9.33
CA THR A 600 -19.68 11.82 9.87
C THR A 600 -20.73 11.93 8.77
N GLY A 601 -21.83 11.20 8.88
CA GLY A 601 -22.85 11.10 7.84
C GLY A 601 -22.42 10.19 6.68
N TRP A 602 -22.94 10.46 5.48
CA TRP A 602 -22.64 9.68 4.28
C TRP A 602 -21.25 10.02 3.71
N ALA A 603 -20.43 9.00 3.50
CA ALA A 603 -19.14 9.10 2.80
C ALA A 603 -19.10 8.14 1.61
N LYS A 604 -18.64 8.61 0.44
CA LYS A 604 -18.38 7.75 -0.72
C LYS A 604 -16.89 7.47 -0.82
N VAL A 605 -16.50 6.21 -0.67
CA VAL A 605 -15.10 5.76 -0.67
C VAL A 605 -14.96 4.62 -1.66
N ASN A 606 -14.05 4.75 -2.63
CA ASN A 606 -13.78 3.77 -3.68
C ASN A 606 -15.07 3.27 -4.37
N GLY A 607 -15.90 4.19 -4.83
CA GLY A 607 -17.18 3.89 -5.50
C GLY A 607 -18.34 3.54 -4.57
N SER A 608 -18.08 2.94 -3.41
CA SER A 608 -19.10 2.51 -2.43
C SER A 608 -19.51 3.62 -1.46
N TRP A 609 -20.78 3.63 -1.04
CA TRP A 609 -21.28 4.50 0.03
C TRP A 609 -21.18 3.81 1.39
N TYR A 610 -20.85 4.59 2.42
CA TYR A 610 -20.78 4.18 3.82
C TYR A 610 -21.50 5.23 4.68
N TYR A 611 -22.09 4.82 5.79
CA TYR A 611 -22.66 5.74 6.77
C TYR A 611 -21.83 5.75 8.06
N LEU A 612 -21.27 6.90 8.41
CA LEU A 612 -20.56 7.14 9.66
C LEU A 612 -21.53 7.82 10.62
N ASN A 613 -21.72 7.25 11.81
CA ASN A 613 -22.60 7.81 12.83
C ASN A 613 -22.11 9.19 13.32
N ALA A 614 -22.91 9.89 14.12
CA ALA A 614 -22.54 11.21 14.67
C ALA A 614 -21.26 11.18 15.55
N ASN A 615 -20.89 10.02 16.08
CA ASN A 615 -19.63 9.79 16.80
C ASN A 615 -18.48 9.30 15.90
N GLY A 616 -18.67 9.29 14.58
CA GLY A 616 -17.72 8.84 13.56
C GLY A 616 -17.65 7.32 13.32
N ALA A 617 -18.29 6.51 14.17
CA ALA A 617 -18.24 5.05 14.01
C ALA A 617 -19.09 4.60 12.82
N MET A 618 -18.52 3.80 11.93
CA MET A 618 -19.18 3.22 10.76
C MET A 618 -20.38 2.35 11.17
N ALA A 619 -21.53 2.56 10.55
CA ALA A 619 -22.73 1.76 10.74
C ALA A 619 -22.70 0.46 9.90
N THR A 620 -23.34 -0.57 10.42
CA THR A 620 -23.65 -1.83 9.74
C THR A 620 -25.10 -2.23 10.09
N GLY A 621 -25.73 -3.06 9.25
CA GLY A 621 -27.15 -3.39 9.34
C GLY A 621 -28.06 -2.22 8.95
N TRP A 622 -29.28 -2.20 9.50
CA TRP A 622 -30.28 -1.17 9.22
C TRP A 622 -29.94 0.17 9.88
N ALA A 623 -29.87 1.24 9.07
CA ALA A 623 -29.75 2.62 9.53
C ALA A 623 -30.91 3.48 9.02
N LYS A 624 -31.51 4.29 9.91
CA LYS A 624 -32.54 5.27 9.54
C LYS A 624 -31.94 6.66 9.43
N VAL A 625 -31.88 7.21 8.23
CA VAL A 625 -31.26 8.50 7.93
C VAL A 625 -32.27 9.40 7.24
N ASN A 626 -32.51 10.60 7.80
CA ASN A 626 -33.44 11.61 7.27
C ASN A 626 -34.86 11.09 6.95
N GLY A 627 -35.33 10.08 7.70
CA GLY A 627 -36.66 9.49 7.55
C GLY A 627 -36.69 8.17 6.76
N SER A 628 -35.74 7.96 5.85
CA SER A 628 -35.59 6.74 5.05
C SER A 628 -34.75 5.68 5.77
N TRP A 629 -35.04 4.41 5.50
CA TRP A 629 -34.19 3.29 5.93
C TRP A 629 -33.19 2.92 4.83
N TYR A 630 -32.01 2.49 5.25
CA TYR A 630 -30.90 2.03 4.42
C TYR A 630 -30.32 0.76 5.05
N TYR A 631 -29.79 -0.14 4.23
CA TYR A 631 -29.08 -1.33 4.72
C TYR A 631 -27.59 -1.19 4.41
N LEU A 632 -26.75 -1.31 5.44
CA LEU A 632 -25.30 -1.30 5.35
C LEU A 632 -24.81 -2.73 5.57
N ASN A 633 -24.05 -3.28 4.63
CA ASN A 633 -23.49 -4.63 4.70
C ASN A 633 -22.52 -4.79 5.89
N ALA A 634 -22.07 -6.02 6.16
CA ALA A 634 -21.14 -6.29 7.26
C ALA A 634 -19.78 -5.57 7.13
N ASN A 635 -19.36 -5.22 5.91
CA ASN A 635 -18.19 -4.38 5.62
C ASN A 635 -18.50 -2.86 5.64
N GLY A 636 -19.75 -2.46 5.91
CA GLY A 636 -20.22 -1.09 5.94
C GLY A 636 -20.72 -0.51 4.61
N SER A 637 -20.58 -1.22 3.49
CA SER A 637 -21.04 -0.71 2.19
C SER A 637 -22.57 -0.69 2.12
N MET A 638 -23.14 0.38 1.58
CA MET A 638 -24.58 0.52 1.38
C MET A 638 -25.08 -0.45 0.30
N ALA A 639 -26.09 -1.24 0.63
CA ALA A 639 -26.75 -2.14 -0.31
C ALA A 639 -27.76 -1.39 -1.20
N THR A 640 -27.98 -1.93 -2.39
CA THR A 640 -29.02 -1.54 -3.35
C THR A 640 -29.65 -2.83 -3.92
N GLY A 641 -30.87 -2.73 -4.46
CA GLY A 641 -31.61 -3.89 -4.96
C GLY A 641 -32.22 -4.74 -3.83
N TRP A 642 -32.30 -6.05 -4.04
CA TRP A 642 -32.89 -6.98 -3.07
C TRP A 642 -31.93 -7.28 -1.91
N VAL A 643 -32.43 -7.19 -0.68
CA VAL A 643 -31.73 -7.60 0.54
C VAL A 643 -32.61 -8.57 1.32
N LYS A 644 -32.02 -9.68 1.77
CA LYS A 644 -32.65 -10.60 2.72
C LYS A 644 -32.05 -10.39 4.10
N ASP A 645 -32.90 -10.12 5.09
CA ASP A 645 -32.51 -10.01 6.50
C ASP A 645 -33.40 -10.95 7.33
N GLY A 646 -32.77 -11.95 7.94
CA GLY A 646 -33.45 -13.15 8.43
C GLY A 646 -34.25 -13.85 7.32
N ASP A 647 -35.53 -14.13 7.59
CA ASP A 647 -36.46 -14.72 6.62
C ASP A 647 -37.19 -13.68 5.75
N THR A 648 -36.91 -12.38 5.94
CA THR A 648 -37.65 -11.29 5.29
C THR A 648 -36.85 -10.66 4.15
N TRP A 649 -37.50 -10.50 2.99
CA TRP A 649 -36.95 -9.75 1.86
C TRP A 649 -37.38 -8.28 1.89
N TYR A 650 -36.47 -7.41 1.48
CA TYR A 650 -36.62 -5.97 1.37
C TYR A 650 -36.05 -5.50 0.03
N TYR A 651 -36.51 -4.35 -0.47
CA TYR A 651 -35.96 -3.74 -1.69
C TYR A 651 -35.46 -2.32 -1.42
N LEU A 652 -34.19 -2.10 -1.75
CA LEU A 652 -33.47 -0.83 -1.65
C LEU A 652 -33.37 -0.24 -3.05
N GLU A 653 -33.74 1.02 -3.22
CA GLU A 653 -33.62 1.73 -4.50
C GLU A 653 -32.14 1.96 -4.88
N ALA A 654 -31.87 2.45 -6.09
CA ALA A 654 -30.51 2.81 -6.51
C ALA A 654 -29.86 3.91 -5.63
N SER A 655 -30.68 4.66 -4.89
CA SER A 655 -30.27 5.62 -3.85
C SER A 655 -29.91 4.97 -2.51
N GLY A 656 -30.11 3.66 -2.37
CA GLY A 656 -30.04 2.90 -1.13
C GLY A 656 -31.27 3.02 -0.22
N ALA A 657 -32.25 3.84 -0.57
CA ALA A 657 -33.45 4.03 0.25
C ALA A 657 -34.39 2.82 0.14
N MET A 658 -34.84 2.30 1.28
CA MET A 658 -35.77 1.17 1.35
C MET A 658 -37.18 1.57 0.90
N LYS A 659 -37.77 0.81 -0.03
CA LYS A 659 -39.18 0.93 -0.37
C LYS A 659 -40.07 0.48 0.79
N ALA A 660 -41.19 1.17 0.99
CA ALA A 660 -42.21 0.81 1.97
C ALA A 660 -43.60 1.24 1.48
N SER A 661 -44.64 0.53 1.93
CA SER A 661 -46.06 0.76 1.65
C SER A 661 -46.39 1.00 0.17
N GLN A 662 -45.80 0.21 -0.74
CA GLN A 662 -45.95 0.46 -2.18
C GLN A 662 -45.82 -0.81 -3.03
N TRP A 663 -46.52 -0.78 -4.16
CA TRP A 663 -46.25 -1.62 -5.33
C TRP A 663 -45.07 -1.04 -6.12
N PHE A 664 -44.18 -1.90 -6.61
CA PHE A 664 -43.05 -1.53 -7.47
C PHE A 664 -42.74 -2.67 -8.45
N LYS A 665 -41.95 -2.36 -9.48
CA LYS A 665 -41.68 -3.26 -10.60
C LYS A 665 -40.17 -3.51 -10.74
N VAL A 666 -39.76 -4.77 -10.88
CA VAL A 666 -38.37 -5.22 -11.09
C VAL A 666 -38.38 -6.31 -12.16
N SER A 667 -37.55 -6.19 -13.20
CA SER A 667 -37.44 -7.16 -14.30
C SER A 667 -38.80 -7.66 -14.82
N ASP A 668 -39.63 -6.70 -15.22
CA ASP A 668 -41.02 -6.83 -15.66
C ASP A 668 -42.07 -7.40 -14.67
N LYS A 669 -41.66 -7.84 -13.48
CA LYS A 669 -42.54 -8.38 -12.43
C LYS A 669 -42.92 -7.32 -11.39
N TRP A 670 -44.14 -7.40 -10.85
CA TRP A 670 -44.65 -6.51 -9.81
C TRP A 670 -44.54 -7.16 -8.43
N TYR A 671 -44.12 -6.37 -7.44
CA TYR A 671 -43.91 -6.75 -6.06
C TYR A 671 -44.54 -5.72 -5.12
N TYR A 672 -44.93 -6.13 -3.91
CA TYR A 672 -45.42 -5.23 -2.87
C TYR A 672 -44.62 -5.35 -1.58
N VAL A 673 -44.21 -4.22 -1.01
CA VAL A 673 -43.62 -4.14 0.32
C VAL A 673 -44.53 -3.36 1.28
N ASN A 674 -44.69 -3.89 2.48
CA ASN A 674 -45.55 -3.30 3.51
C ASN A 674 -44.91 -2.06 4.18
N GLY A 675 -45.56 -1.49 5.20
CA GLY A 675 -45.07 -0.29 5.90
C GLY A 675 -43.78 -0.46 6.71
N LEU A 676 -43.29 -1.69 6.88
CA LEU A 676 -41.97 -1.99 7.44
C LEU A 676 -40.93 -2.30 6.35
N GLY A 677 -41.31 -2.23 5.06
CA GLY A 677 -40.46 -2.59 3.92
C GLY A 677 -40.38 -4.09 3.61
N ALA A 678 -41.06 -4.93 4.39
CA ALA A 678 -41.07 -6.37 4.20
C ALA A 678 -41.91 -6.76 2.98
N LEU A 679 -41.35 -7.61 2.12
CA LEU A 679 -42.00 -8.19 0.94
C LEU A 679 -43.22 -9.03 1.34
N ALA A 680 -44.35 -8.76 0.71
CA ALA A 680 -45.53 -9.62 0.82
C ALA A 680 -45.35 -10.88 -0.03
N VAL A 681 -45.47 -12.07 0.58
CA VAL A 681 -45.39 -13.37 -0.09
C VAL A 681 -46.59 -14.25 0.29
N ASN A 682 -47.02 -15.13 -0.62
CA ASN A 682 -48.12 -16.09 -0.42
C ASN A 682 -49.41 -15.48 0.17
N THR A 683 -49.79 -14.29 -0.29
CA THR A 683 -50.88 -13.50 0.29
C THR A 683 -51.67 -12.71 -0.76
N THR A 684 -52.59 -11.87 -0.33
CA THR A 684 -53.37 -10.95 -1.18
C THR A 684 -53.22 -9.53 -0.66
N VAL A 685 -52.82 -8.60 -1.54
CA VAL A 685 -52.64 -7.17 -1.23
C VAL A 685 -53.51 -6.38 -2.19
N ASP A 686 -54.35 -5.47 -1.68
CA ASP A 686 -55.26 -4.62 -2.47
C ASP A 686 -56.17 -5.37 -3.48
N GLY A 687 -56.40 -6.68 -3.24
CA GLY A 687 -57.17 -7.58 -4.12
C GLY A 687 -56.32 -8.40 -5.11
N TYR A 688 -55.02 -8.13 -5.21
CA TYR A 688 -54.07 -8.83 -6.08
C TYR A 688 -53.33 -9.92 -5.29
N LYS A 689 -53.18 -11.11 -5.88
CA LYS A 689 -52.45 -12.22 -5.24
C LYS A 689 -50.95 -12.10 -5.51
N VAL A 690 -50.13 -12.43 -4.51
CA VAL A 690 -48.68 -12.55 -4.67
C VAL A 690 -48.22 -13.97 -4.31
N ASN A 691 -47.32 -14.52 -5.13
CA ASN A 691 -46.81 -15.89 -4.99
C ASN A 691 -45.73 -16.00 -3.89
N ALA A 692 -45.04 -17.15 -3.81
CA ALA A 692 -43.99 -17.38 -2.81
C ALA A 692 -42.77 -16.47 -2.98
N ASN A 693 -42.52 -15.98 -4.19
CA ASN A 693 -41.46 -15.02 -4.53
C ASN A 693 -41.93 -13.56 -4.35
N GLY A 694 -43.18 -13.34 -3.92
CA GLY A 694 -43.79 -12.02 -3.77
C GLY A 694 -44.21 -11.35 -5.08
N GLU A 695 -44.22 -12.11 -6.18
CA GLU A 695 -44.59 -11.65 -7.52
C GLU A 695 -46.11 -11.64 -7.66
N TRP A 696 -46.67 -10.57 -8.23
CA TRP A 696 -48.09 -10.50 -8.60
C TRP A 696 -48.44 -11.57 -9.66
N VAL A 697 -49.52 -12.32 -9.41
CA VAL A 697 -50.12 -13.34 -10.28
C VAL A 697 -51.62 -13.08 -10.56
#